data_AF-A0A840U1Z6-F1
#
_entry.id   AF-A0A840U1Z6-F1
#
_cell.length_a   1.000
_cell.length_b   1.000
_cell.length_c   1.000
_cell.angle_alpha   90.00
_cell.angle_beta   90.00
_cell.angle_gamma   90.00
#
_symmetry.space_group_name_H-M   'P 1'
#
loop_
_entity.id
_entity.type
_entity.pdbx_description
1 polymer ?
#
loop_
_entity_poly.entity_id
_entity_poly.type
_entity_poly.pdbx_seq_one_letter_code
_entity_poly.pdbx_strand_id
1 'polypeptide(L)'
;MNRREFLNLSIPATGAVLAASGFISPQALRDINRQFSGPSTFDTYDLIINGAGLAGYFAALEGVRQGKKVLIVDKRTSPGYDLAGKGKLWLGLGKQGEGVAKLPAGLAEVLLPAEEKTELQNARGSGYGASQFGDEVLLFSGSVRKGLLRNLLTNQVDVLLMTDVCGLLTDSDSVQGVLVACKHGLYSIKGRSFIDASDNLLFSRQLLGAPYQIARAGFVLEVMKADNPQQREVKVGQDFGLHQNRLLFHPGKRSADQLFMEFEFPVPSQNLDEIEHQAKLISARLGRELKKVDRSLAKAQINQFALETSLYLADESLPQTKLKGHYLLPGVTSTLTPDALQQLEAAAKALVGKLQYTKSTKPKTLLTIGASIPVSSLKLSGLDEPGLTVPLQRVLFDFEKLVKAKEQCQVLVAGGGTAGAMAALGAAEKGANTIVVDYFNNLGGTKTMGGVMGYYHGVKDNLFFKKHNDEAERVAFEANMNKKIGRKLYHLQSLREAGGQFRAGAILCGALVDGNRVNGVLICRHGQLELIQSHVTIDATGDGDVAAFAGAEYSIGSTRLGDTQNYSQWDVGAPGKLPSATNRDYDIIDITKITELQRGLFLSHYEAHHYDFHPFLTVRESRRVEGMHVLDLIDCAEGTHFTDVIALASSDFDPHNIGSSEYTKCGFLLPHSNDITVEVPYRCLVPKRLDGLLLSGRGYSQTHNALQFTRMTADLIVLGYLTGQIAADLAWTKTEPRRYDLSRLQKEWVAQGYLPASYANKKAGDLRSDATEIRRRVNQLAQGAQEYLYECSRIPKEKALPVLTEVFEKTTQPVGKLLLAKSLAWFGDARGVTLIEDELRKLFAEEQAEGYPGGYIDDYDSIRGREKNQLEGHFWRINQNIALLAMAGSAQPNATIRHIIEHTASGGGFVERTNDYYNGRIDLKFVPFYNRILNLCFYAERVPDAAFIPAFEKLLTDQNIQGYRTQDYDQVRWRVYGANLELALAAAMARCGSKTGYAMLADYLNDIHYTFKQFASAELRTLTQANHGYDAEAWKKHVAKLPYPRPAQKLVKAVEV
;
A
#
# COMPACT_ATOMS: atom_id res chain seq x y z
N MET A 1 14.48 -3.09 32.88
CA MET A 1 13.12 -2.57 32.59
C MET A 1 12.29 -3.77 32.15
N ASN A 2 11.17 -4.08 32.82
CA ASN A 2 10.38 -5.28 32.49
C ASN A 2 9.78 -5.11 31.09
N ARG A 3 9.94 -6.09 30.18
CA ARG A 3 9.45 -6.00 28.80
C ARG A 3 7.96 -5.71 28.71
N ARG A 4 7.17 -6.21 29.67
CA ARG A 4 5.74 -5.88 29.78
C ARG A 4 5.51 -4.42 30.13
N GLU A 5 6.37 -3.80 30.92
CA GLU A 5 6.31 -2.37 31.18
C GLU A 5 6.77 -1.57 29.96
N PHE A 6 7.81 -1.97 29.22
CA PHE A 6 8.25 -1.23 28.02
C PHE A 6 7.24 -1.29 26.86
N LEU A 7 6.68 -2.47 26.56
CA LEU A 7 5.60 -2.60 25.57
C LEU A 7 4.32 -1.85 26.01
N ASN A 8 4.13 -1.64 27.31
CA ASN A 8 3.08 -0.78 27.87
C ASN A 8 3.53 0.69 28.06
N LEU A 9 4.81 1.01 27.91
CA LEU A 9 5.41 2.35 27.94
C LEU A 9 5.54 2.84 26.50
N SER A 10 4.42 2.92 25.80
CA SER A 10 4.32 3.60 24.52
C SER A 10 4.28 5.13 24.74
N ILE A 11 5.39 5.76 25.13
CA ILE A 11 5.47 7.23 25.29
C ILE A 11 6.91 7.75 24.99
N PRO A 12 7.18 8.63 23.99
CA PRO A 12 6.72 8.65 22.60
C PRO A 12 7.88 8.76 21.57
N ALA A 13 7.80 8.00 20.48
CA ALA A 13 8.14 8.52 19.13
C ALA A 13 6.83 8.78 18.33
N THR A 14 5.72 8.81 19.06
CA THR A 14 4.32 8.92 18.66
C THR A 14 3.85 10.34 18.91
N GLY A 15 2.87 10.82 18.15
CA GLY A 15 2.18 12.07 18.44
C GLY A 15 1.88 12.18 19.93
N ALA A 16 2.26 13.29 20.54
CA ALA A 16 1.94 13.56 21.92
C ALA A 16 0.43 13.37 22.10
N VAL A 17 0.03 12.33 22.84
CA VAL A 17 -0.78 12.41 24.07
C VAL A 17 -1.26 11.01 24.44
N LEU A 18 -0.63 10.49 25.50
CA LEU A 18 -1.22 9.55 26.45
C LEU A 18 -0.88 10.09 27.85
N ALA A 19 -1.47 11.23 28.21
CA ALA A 19 -1.45 11.75 29.59
C ALA A 19 -2.59 12.76 29.81
N ALA A 20 -3.83 12.25 29.85
CA ALA A 20 -5.10 12.77 30.42
C ALA A 20 -5.54 14.23 30.07
N SER A 21 -6.76 14.48 29.62
CA SER A 21 -8.04 13.90 30.03
C SER A 21 -8.76 13.12 28.93
N GLY A 22 -9.01 11.84 29.21
CA GLY A 22 -9.67 10.89 28.31
C GLY A 22 -8.86 9.61 28.20
N PHE A 23 -8.65 8.91 29.32
CA PHE A 23 -8.13 7.55 29.29
C PHE A 23 -8.90 6.76 28.22
N ILE A 24 -8.21 6.33 27.17
CA ILE A 24 -8.73 5.28 26.31
C ILE A 24 -8.77 4.07 27.21
N SER A 25 -9.96 3.66 27.62
CA SER A 25 -10.08 2.42 28.36
C SER A 25 -9.58 1.28 27.45
N PRO A 26 -8.96 0.23 28.00
CA PRO A 26 -8.69 -1.00 27.26
C PRO A 26 -9.94 -1.53 26.53
N GLN A 27 -11.14 -1.15 26.97
CA GLN A 27 -12.41 -1.42 26.30
C GLN A 27 -12.52 -0.73 24.93
N ALA A 28 -12.21 0.56 24.82
CA ALA A 28 -12.29 1.29 23.55
C ALA A 28 -11.28 0.77 22.50
N LEU A 29 -10.10 0.29 22.93
CA LEU A 29 -9.14 -0.38 22.04
C LEU A 29 -9.68 -1.74 21.57
N ARG A 30 -10.27 -2.53 22.47
CA ARG A 30 -10.97 -3.78 22.09
C ARG A 30 -12.11 -3.54 21.11
N ASP A 31 -12.85 -2.45 21.28
CA ASP A 31 -14.01 -2.13 20.43
C ASP A 31 -13.57 -1.78 18.98
N ILE A 32 -12.40 -1.14 18.81
CA ILE A 32 -11.77 -0.90 17.50
C ILE A 32 -11.32 -2.21 16.84
N ASN A 33 -10.71 -3.12 17.60
CA ASN A 33 -10.20 -4.40 17.09
C ASN A 33 -11.31 -5.35 16.65
N ARG A 34 -12.56 -5.09 17.07
CA ARG A 34 -13.71 -5.96 16.81
C ARG A 34 -13.93 -6.22 15.32
N GLN A 35 -13.69 -5.25 14.43
CA GLN A 35 -13.91 -5.49 12.99
C GLN A 35 -12.93 -6.52 12.38
N PHE A 36 -11.80 -6.74 13.05
CA PHE A 36 -10.74 -7.67 12.63
C PHE A 36 -10.59 -8.90 13.54
N SER A 37 -11.50 -9.09 14.51
CA SER A 37 -11.34 -10.08 15.58
C SER A 37 -11.89 -11.47 15.25
N GLY A 38 -12.29 -11.76 14.01
CA GLY A 38 -12.75 -13.10 13.61
C GLY A 38 -14.02 -13.12 12.75
N PRO A 39 -14.63 -14.30 12.56
CA PRO A 39 -15.82 -14.46 11.72
C PRO A 39 -17.01 -13.67 12.28
N SER A 40 -17.84 -13.17 11.37
CA SER A 40 -19.07 -12.49 11.75
C SER A 40 -19.98 -13.39 12.59
N THR A 41 -20.44 -12.89 13.73
CA THR A 41 -21.43 -13.58 14.58
C THR A 41 -22.87 -13.32 14.14
N PHE A 42 -23.06 -12.58 13.04
CA PHE A 42 -24.35 -12.19 12.48
C PHE A 42 -24.27 -12.18 10.95
N ASP A 43 -25.41 -12.22 10.25
CA ASP A 43 -25.44 -12.27 8.78
C ASP A 43 -26.12 -11.06 8.12
N THR A 44 -26.75 -10.19 8.92
CA THR A 44 -27.61 -9.10 8.44
C THR A 44 -27.44 -7.86 9.33
N TYR A 45 -27.17 -6.71 8.72
CA TYR A 45 -27.19 -5.42 9.42
C TYR A 45 -28.62 -4.90 9.62
N ASP A 46 -28.86 -4.19 10.72
CA ASP A 46 -30.11 -3.46 10.90
C ASP A 46 -30.13 -2.21 10.00
N LEU A 47 -28.99 -1.51 9.92
CA LEU A 47 -28.85 -0.26 9.19
C LEU A 47 -27.53 -0.23 8.41
N ILE A 48 -27.62 0.05 7.11
CA ILE A 48 -26.48 0.34 6.24
C ILE A 48 -26.56 1.82 5.83
N ILE A 49 -25.44 2.54 5.91
CA ILE A 49 -25.35 3.96 5.58
C ILE A 49 -24.33 4.15 4.46
N ASN A 50 -24.74 4.79 3.37
CA ASN A 50 -23.86 5.21 2.28
C ASN A 50 -23.35 6.63 2.52
N GLY A 51 -22.05 6.81 2.72
CA GLY A 51 -21.41 8.09 2.99
C GLY A 51 -21.10 8.29 4.48
N ALA A 52 -19.83 8.56 4.78
CA ALA A 52 -19.30 8.89 6.11
C ALA A 52 -18.98 10.38 6.25
N GLY A 53 -19.74 11.24 5.57
CA GLY A 53 -19.84 12.67 5.90
C GLY A 53 -20.50 12.87 7.27
N LEU A 54 -20.66 14.12 7.69
CA LEU A 54 -21.22 14.42 9.02
C LEU A 54 -22.66 13.89 9.19
N ALA A 55 -23.45 13.88 8.11
CA ALA A 55 -24.80 13.33 8.09
C ALA A 55 -24.82 11.83 8.42
N GLY A 56 -24.04 11.04 7.68
CA GLY A 56 -23.90 9.60 7.89
C GLY A 56 -23.27 9.27 9.23
N TYR A 57 -22.30 10.07 9.67
CA TYR A 57 -21.68 9.96 11.00
C TYR A 57 -22.71 10.08 12.13
N PHE A 58 -23.55 11.12 12.15
CA PHE A 58 -24.57 11.27 13.18
C PHE A 58 -25.63 10.17 13.11
N ALA A 59 -26.05 9.77 11.91
CA ALA A 59 -27.00 8.67 11.74
C ALA A 59 -26.44 7.33 12.27
N ALA A 60 -25.15 7.08 12.04
CA ALA A 60 -24.49 5.86 12.52
C ALA A 60 -24.45 5.80 14.06
N LEU A 61 -24.03 6.90 14.69
CA LEU A 61 -23.97 7.00 16.15
C LEU A 61 -25.35 6.87 16.80
N GLU A 62 -26.38 7.50 16.24
CA GLU A 62 -27.75 7.32 16.72
C GLU A 62 -28.23 5.88 16.52
N GLY A 63 -27.92 5.25 15.38
CA GLY A 63 -28.27 3.86 15.13
C GLY A 63 -27.72 2.93 16.22
N VAL A 64 -26.43 3.05 16.55
CA VAL A 64 -25.84 2.23 17.63
C VAL A 64 -26.40 2.61 19.00
N ARG A 65 -26.67 3.89 19.27
CA ARG A 65 -27.33 4.34 20.52
C ARG A 65 -28.70 3.67 20.72
N GLN A 66 -29.41 3.36 19.64
CA GLN A 66 -30.66 2.60 19.66
C GLN A 66 -30.45 1.06 19.63
N GLY A 67 -29.23 0.59 19.88
CA GLY A 67 -28.88 -0.83 19.94
C GLY A 67 -28.86 -1.54 18.58
N LYS A 68 -28.72 -0.79 17.47
CA LYS A 68 -28.70 -1.36 16.11
C LYS A 68 -27.32 -1.80 15.70
N LYS A 69 -27.25 -2.86 14.87
CA LYS A 69 -26.02 -3.21 14.18
C LYS A 69 -25.88 -2.36 12.91
N VAL A 70 -24.89 -1.48 12.90
CA VAL A 70 -24.70 -0.45 11.87
C VAL A 70 -23.43 -0.71 11.06
N LEU A 71 -23.56 -0.58 9.74
CA LEU A 71 -22.46 -0.48 8.78
C LEU A 71 -22.48 0.90 8.12
N ILE A 72 -21.32 1.55 8.04
CA ILE A 72 -21.12 2.72 7.19
C ILE A 72 -20.12 2.41 6.07
N VAL A 73 -20.45 2.83 4.86
CA VAL A 73 -19.63 2.62 3.66
C VAL A 73 -19.24 4.01 3.12
N ASP A 74 -17.95 4.26 2.87
CA ASP A 74 -17.51 5.47 2.21
C ASP A 74 -16.51 5.16 1.09
N LYS A 75 -16.74 5.76 -0.07
CA LYS A 75 -15.89 5.60 -1.24
C LYS A 75 -14.51 6.22 -1.07
N ARG A 76 -14.27 7.00 0.00
CA ARG A 76 -13.03 7.71 0.27
C ARG A 76 -12.17 6.95 1.27
N THR A 77 -10.94 7.43 1.45
CA THR A 77 -9.98 6.83 2.37
C THR A 77 -10.21 7.22 3.82
N SER A 78 -11.15 8.13 4.12
CA SER A 78 -11.41 8.65 5.46
C SER A 78 -12.83 9.22 5.57
N PRO A 79 -13.49 9.16 6.75
CA PRO A 79 -14.72 9.90 7.04
C PRO A 79 -14.53 11.43 7.00
N GLY A 80 -15.64 12.17 7.05
CA GLY A 80 -15.65 13.63 7.19
C GLY A 80 -15.37 14.40 5.90
N TYR A 81 -15.82 13.89 4.75
CA TYR A 81 -15.49 14.46 3.45
C TYR A 81 -15.97 15.91 3.29
N ASP A 82 -17.10 16.30 3.92
CA ASP A 82 -17.64 17.66 3.88
C ASP A 82 -16.63 18.71 4.38
N LEU A 83 -15.74 18.30 5.29
CA LEU A 83 -14.65 19.08 5.84
C LEU A 83 -13.32 18.77 5.14
N ALA A 84 -12.77 17.59 5.42
CA ALA A 84 -11.40 17.24 5.02
C ALA A 84 -11.27 16.91 3.54
N GLY A 85 -12.33 16.39 2.91
CA GLY A 85 -12.36 16.11 1.46
C GLY A 85 -12.49 17.39 0.62
N LYS A 86 -13.37 18.31 1.04
CA LYS A 86 -13.59 19.61 0.37
C LYS A 86 -12.59 20.70 0.79
N GLY A 87 -11.70 20.42 1.74
CA GLY A 87 -10.73 21.39 2.27
C GLY A 87 -11.35 22.50 3.13
N LYS A 88 -12.63 22.37 3.49
CA LYS A 88 -13.38 23.34 4.31
C LYS A 88 -13.08 23.13 5.79
N LEU A 89 -11.84 23.40 6.20
CA LEU A 89 -11.33 23.15 7.55
C LEU A 89 -11.66 24.28 8.54
N TRP A 90 -12.89 24.77 8.52
CA TRP A 90 -13.36 25.82 9.40
C TRP A 90 -14.86 25.67 9.70
N LEU A 91 -15.28 26.22 10.85
CA LEU A 91 -16.66 26.30 11.31
C LEU A 91 -16.99 27.76 11.64
N GLY A 92 -18.13 28.28 11.18
CA GLY A 92 -18.60 29.61 11.54
C GLY A 92 -19.25 29.62 12.93
N LEU A 93 -18.70 30.38 13.88
CA LEU A 93 -19.17 30.46 15.27
C LEU A 93 -20.07 31.68 15.58
N GLY A 94 -20.13 32.65 14.67
CA GLY A 94 -20.67 33.97 14.98
C GLY A 94 -19.72 34.80 15.87
N LYS A 95 -20.12 36.03 16.23
CA LYS A 95 -19.26 36.94 17.03
C LYS A 95 -19.06 36.39 18.45
N GLN A 96 -17.84 36.49 18.99
CA GLN A 96 -17.45 36.20 20.38
C GLN A 96 -17.41 34.72 20.85
N GLY A 97 -17.34 33.73 19.96
CA GLY A 97 -16.90 32.37 20.32
C GLY A 97 -17.89 31.51 21.14
N GLU A 98 -19.11 32.00 21.38
CA GLU A 98 -20.18 31.25 22.09
C GLU A 98 -20.60 29.96 21.38
N GLY A 99 -20.30 29.83 20.07
CA GLY A 99 -20.74 28.71 19.24
C GLY A 99 -20.07 27.36 19.54
N VAL A 100 -18.87 27.30 20.14
CA VAL A 100 -18.21 26.00 20.45
C VAL A 100 -19.01 25.23 21.49
N ALA A 101 -19.54 25.93 22.50
CA ALA A 101 -20.41 25.34 23.52
C ALA A 101 -21.73 24.80 22.93
N LYS A 102 -22.09 25.23 21.72
CA LYS A 102 -23.26 24.74 20.97
C LYS A 102 -22.94 23.57 20.05
N LEU A 103 -21.69 23.13 19.92
CA LEU A 103 -21.40 21.93 19.11
C LEU A 103 -22.11 20.70 19.72
N PRO A 104 -22.59 19.76 18.87
CA PRO A 104 -23.08 18.46 19.32
C PRO A 104 -22.18 17.80 20.38
N ALA A 105 -22.79 17.14 21.37
CA ALA A 105 -22.06 16.52 22.48
C ALA A 105 -21.00 15.53 21.97
N GLY A 106 -19.76 15.68 22.43
CA GLY A 106 -18.61 14.85 22.01
C GLY A 106 -18.01 15.22 20.64
N LEU A 107 -18.70 15.97 19.77
CA LEU A 107 -18.14 16.42 18.50
C LEU A 107 -17.04 17.47 18.69
N ALA A 108 -17.16 18.31 19.72
CA ALA A 108 -16.12 19.28 20.06
C ALA A 108 -14.77 18.59 20.34
N GLU A 109 -14.76 17.47 21.06
CA GLU A 109 -13.54 16.69 21.35
C GLU A 109 -12.98 16.00 20.10
N VAL A 110 -13.86 15.62 19.16
CA VAL A 110 -13.46 15.03 17.88
C VAL A 110 -12.80 16.06 16.95
N LEU A 111 -13.34 17.28 16.90
CA LEU A 111 -12.90 18.33 15.97
C LEU A 111 -11.79 19.21 16.56
N LEU A 112 -11.75 19.38 17.88
CA LEU A 112 -10.80 20.21 18.63
C LEU A 112 -10.18 19.41 19.79
N PRO A 113 -9.45 18.32 19.51
CA PRO A 113 -8.81 17.52 20.55
C PRO A 113 -7.86 18.38 21.41
N ALA A 114 -7.84 18.12 22.72
CA ALA A 114 -7.01 18.87 23.67
C ALA A 114 -5.51 18.74 23.35
N GLU A 115 -5.13 17.61 22.75
CA GLU A 115 -3.82 17.21 22.27
C GLU A 115 -3.20 18.23 21.29
N GLU A 116 -4.02 18.91 20.51
CA GLU A 116 -3.54 19.86 19.51
C GLU A 116 -2.89 21.08 20.16
N LYS A 117 -3.25 21.41 21.40
CA LYS A 117 -2.83 22.65 22.07
C LYS A 117 -1.31 22.80 22.14
N THR A 118 -0.57 21.69 22.24
CA THR A 118 0.90 21.67 22.30
C THR A 118 1.57 21.79 20.93
N GLU A 119 0.81 21.57 19.84
CA GLU A 119 1.31 21.54 18.45
C GLU A 119 0.90 22.78 17.64
N LEU A 120 0.33 23.81 18.28
CA LEU A 120 -0.10 25.03 17.61
C LEU A 120 1.06 26.01 17.44
N GLN A 121 1.33 26.39 16.19
CA GLN A 121 2.33 27.41 15.86
C GLN A 121 1.69 28.74 15.41
N ASN A 122 0.36 28.77 15.22
CA ASN A 122 -0.32 30.01 14.89
C ASN A 122 -0.69 30.80 16.16
N ALA A 123 0.08 31.85 16.45
CA ALA A 123 -0.16 32.74 17.58
C ALA A 123 -1.31 33.74 17.37
N ARG A 124 -1.92 33.81 16.18
CA ARG A 124 -3.01 34.77 15.90
C ARG A 124 -4.36 34.33 16.49
N GLY A 125 -4.51 33.07 16.91
CA GLY A 125 -5.78 32.56 17.42
C GLY A 125 -6.05 32.97 18.87
N SER A 126 -7.32 33.18 19.21
CA SER A 126 -7.74 33.55 20.57
C SER A 126 -8.87 32.65 21.06
N GLY A 127 -8.62 31.72 21.96
CA GLY A 127 -9.65 30.81 22.49
C GLY A 127 -9.62 29.40 21.92
N TYR A 128 -10.38 28.51 22.59
CA TYR A 128 -10.20 27.05 22.77
C TYR A 128 -9.07 26.40 21.97
N GLY A 129 -7.85 26.57 22.50
CA GLY A 129 -6.61 26.07 21.93
C GLY A 129 -6.18 26.85 20.69
N ALA A 130 -6.05 28.18 20.78
CA ALA A 130 -5.66 29.12 19.70
C ALA A 130 -6.27 28.82 18.31
N SER A 131 -7.51 28.32 18.28
CA SER A 131 -8.16 27.83 17.07
C SER A 131 -9.24 28.76 16.53
N GLN A 132 -9.62 29.77 17.32
CA GLN A 132 -10.61 30.76 16.92
C GLN A 132 -9.94 31.96 16.27
N PHE A 133 -10.41 32.33 15.08
CA PHE A 133 -9.91 33.45 14.29
C PHE A 133 -11.12 34.25 13.79
N GLY A 134 -11.33 35.43 14.38
CA GLY A 134 -12.54 36.21 14.11
C GLY A 134 -13.80 35.45 14.52
N ASP A 135 -14.69 35.24 13.56
CA ASP A 135 -15.96 34.52 13.69
C ASP A 135 -15.88 33.04 13.28
N GLU A 136 -14.67 32.51 13.07
CA GLU A 136 -14.44 31.11 12.68
C GLU A 136 -13.63 30.34 13.71
N VAL A 137 -13.85 29.03 13.78
CA VAL A 137 -12.92 28.08 14.37
C VAL A 137 -12.35 27.18 13.29
N LEU A 138 -11.03 27.09 13.27
CA LEU A 138 -10.30 26.30 12.29
C LEU A 138 -10.01 24.89 12.81
N LEU A 139 -9.84 23.97 11.89
CA LEU A 139 -9.65 22.54 12.13
C LEU A 139 -8.35 22.05 11.50
N PHE A 140 -7.79 20.97 12.04
CA PHE A 140 -6.76 20.20 11.34
C PHE A 140 -7.40 19.03 10.60
N SER A 141 -6.99 18.80 9.36
CA SER A 141 -7.51 17.69 8.54
C SER A 141 -7.20 16.33 9.18
N GLY A 142 -5.97 16.13 9.66
CA GLY A 142 -5.56 14.90 10.31
C GLY A 142 -6.43 14.56 11.52
N SER A 143 -6.69 15.54 12.38
CA SER A 143 -7.58 15.38 13.55
C SER A 143 -9.02 15.07 13.17
N VAL A 144 -9.59 15.75 12.16
CA VAL A 144 -10.96 15.46 11.71
C VAL A 144 -11.07 14.02 11.21
N ARG A 145 -10.16 13.59 10.32
CA ARG A 145 -10.16 12.25 9.74
C ARG A 145 -10.00 11.17 10.81
N LYS A 146 -9.00 11.33 11.69
CA LYS A 146 -8.71 10.39 12.78
C LYS A 146 -9.83 10.35 13.80
N GLY A 147 -10.30 11.53 14.25
CA GLY A 147 -11.31 11.67 15.28
C GLY A 147 -12.64 11.05 14.88
N LEU A 148 -13.12 11.31 13.66
CA LEU A 148 -14.37 10.74 13.15
C LEU A 148 -14.28 9.22 12.98
N LEU A 149 -13.21 8.71 12.35
CA LEU A 149 -13.03 7.26 12.19
C LEU A 149 -12.95 6.57 13.55
N ARG A 150 -12.13 7.10 14.47
CA ARG A 150 -11.99 6.55 15.82
C ARG A 150 -13.32 6.54 16.55
N ASN A 151 -14.07 7.63 16.53
CA ASN A 151 -15.34 7.72 17.25
C ASN A 151 -16.37 6.69 16.73
N LEU A 152 -16.44 6.49 15.41
CA LEU A 152 -17.28 5.43 14.80
C LEU A 152 -16.89 4.04 15.32
N LEU A 153 -15.60 3.70 15.28
CA LEU A 153 -15.10 2.39 15.68
C LEU A 153 -15.29 2.15 17.19
N THR A 154 -15.01 3.14 18.05
CA THR A 154 -15.22 3.03 19.51
C THR A 154 -16.70 2.91 19.88
N ASN A 155 -17.59 3.48 19.06
CA ASN A 155 -19.03 3.31 19.18
C ASN A 155 -19.53 2.11 18.38
N GLN A 156 -18.69 1.12 18.08
CA GLN A 156 -19.14 -0.16 17.56
C GLN A 156 -19.88 -0.06 16.22
N VAL A 157 -19.57 0.94 15.39
CA VAL A 157 -19.98 1.02 13.98
C VAL A 157 -18.95 0.26 13.15
N ASP A 158 -19.40 -0.67 12.29
CA ASP A 158 -18.51 -1.28 11.30
C ASP A 158 -18.33 -0.30 10.13
N VAL A 159 -17.10 -0.16 9.62
CA VAL A 159 -16.73 0.84 8.60
C VAL A 159 -16.06 0.17 7.41
N LEU A 160 -16.51 0.45 6.19
CA LEU A 160 -15.80 0.12 4.95
C LEU A 160 -15.38 1.39 4.21
N LEU A 161 -14.08 1.63 4.16
CA LEU A 161 -13.46 2.72 3.40
C LEU A 161 -13.03 2.23 2.02
N MET A 162 -12.78 3.15 1.08
CA MET A 162 -12.46 2.85 -0.33
C MET A 162 -13.47 1.89 -0.98
N THR A 163 -14.74 2.01 -0.58
CA THR A 163 -15.83 1.13 -1.01
C THR A 163 -17.06 1.99 -1.31
N ASP A 164 -17.70 1.81 -2.45
CA ASP A 164 -18.87 2.60 -2.84
C ASP A 164 -20.11 1.71 -2.96
N VAL A 165 -21.28 2.25 -2.61
CA VAL A 165 -22.56 1.56 -2.81
C VAL A 165 -22.99 1.75 -4.25
N CYS A 166 -23.15 0.65 -4.99
CA CYS A 166 -23.47 0.68 -6.41
C CYS A 166 -24.81 0.00 -6.78
N GLY A 167 -25.58 -0.42 -5.77
CA GLY A 167 -26.93 -0.92 -5.97
C GLY A 167 -27.64 -1.31 -4.68
N LEU A 168 -28.95 -1.52 -4.76
CA LEU A 168 -29.79 -2.00 -3.67
C LEU A 168 -30.36 -3.39 -4.01
N LEU A 169 -30.26 -4.31 -3.06
CA LEU A 169 -30.96 -5.60 -3.15
C LEU A 169 -32.36 -5.44 -2.57
N THR A 170 -33.38 -5.92 -3.28
CA THR A 170 -34.78 -5.79 -2.88
C THR A 170 -35.58 -7.07 -3.02
N ASP A 171 -36.63 -7.20 -2.20
CA ASP A 171 -37.77 -8.08 -2.46
C ASP A 171 -38.99 -7.20 -2.70
N SER A 172 -39.49 -7.20 -3.94
CA SER A 172 -40.49 -6.23 -4.40
C SER A 172 -39.99 -4.80 -4.13
N ASP A 173 -40.74 -4.01 -3.35
CA ASP A 173 -40.40 -2.62 -3.01
C ASP A 173 -39.67 -2.50 -1.65
N SER A 174 -39.09 -3.57 -1.12
CA SER A 174 -38.44 -3.55 0.20
C SER A 174 -36.94 -3.79 0.10
N VAL A 175 -36.13 -2.91 0.69
CA VAL A 175 -34.68 -3.07 0.81
C VAL A 175 -34.35 -4.35 1.61
N GLN A 176 -33.37 -5.12 1.14
CA GLN A 176 -32.84 -6.34 1.76
C GLN A 176 -31.31 -6.33 1.88
N GLY A 177 -30.65 -5.28 1.35
CA GLY A 177 -29.21 -5.12 1.40
C GLY A 177 -28.70 -4.18 0.32
N VAL A 178 -27.38 -4.16 0.17
CA VAL A 178 -26.68 -3.32 -0.81
C VAL A 178 -25.73 -4.17 -1.65
N LEU A 179 -25.46 -3.70 -2.86
CA LEU A 179 -24.29 -4.08 -3.64
C LEU A 179 -23.22 -3.00 -3.43
N VAL A 180 -22.01 -3.42 -3.07
CA VAL A 180 -20.85 -2.54 -2.94
C VAL A 180 -19.76 -2.92 -3.92
N ALA A 181 -19.02 -1.92 -4.37
CA ALA A 181 -17.84 -2.05 -5.20
C ALA A 181 -16.60 -1.60 -4.42
N CYS A 182 -15.57 -2.43 -4.41
CA CYS A 182 -14.23 -2.08 -3.95
C CYS A 182 -13.20 -2.63 -4.94
N LYS A 183 -11.91 -2.36 -4.69
CA LYS A 183 -10.85 -2.83 -5.59
C LYS A 183 -10.73 -4.36 -5.71
N HIS A 184 -11.36 -5.11 -4.82
CA HIS A 184 -11.38 -6.58 -4.80
C HIS A 184 -12.55 -7.17 -5.60
N GLY A 185 -13.51 -6.34 -6.02
CA GLY A 185 -14.65 -6.74 -6.83
C GLY A 185 -15.98 -6.21 -6.30
N LEU A 186 -17.06 -6.91 -6.66
CA LEU A 186 -18.42 -6.61 -6.22
C LEU A 186 -18.85 -7.56 -5.11
N TYR A 187 -19.50 -7.02 -4.09
CA TYR A 187 -19.97 -7.78 -2.94
C TYR A 187 -21.37 -7.34 -2.52
N SER A 188 -22.20 -8.28 -2.09
CA SER A 188 -23.48 -8.01 -1.45
C SER A 188 -23.34 -8.03 0.06
N ILE A 189 -24.06 -7.13 0.72
CA ILE A 189 -24.19 -7.05 2.18
C ILE A 189 -25.68 -7.01 2.52
N LYS A 190 -26.15 -7.93 3.37
CA LYS A 190 -27.56 -7.94 3.80
C LYS A 190 -27.83 -6.81 4.79
N GLY A 191 -28.98 -6.15 4.63
CA GLY A 191 -29.38 -5.04 5.47
C GLY A 191 -30.90 -4.85 5.49
N ARG A 192 -31.47 -4.45 6.63
CA ARG A 192 -32.93 -4.23 6.77
C ARG A 192 -33.38 -2.82 6.41
N SER A 193 -32.47 -1.86 6.54
CA SER A 193 -32.68 -0.44 6.23
C SER A 193 -31.42 0.16 5.62
N PHE A 194 -31.61 1.13 4.74
CA PHE A 194 -30.56 1.83 4.03
C PHE A 194 -30.78 3.35 4.13
N ILE A 195 -29.76 4.08 4.59
CA ILE A 195 -29.72 5.55 4.52
C ILE A 195 -28.70 5.94 3.46
N ASP A 196 -29.12 6.70 2.47
CA ASP A 196 -28.20 7.44 1.62
C ASP A 196 -27.86 8.78 2.28
N ALA A 197 -26.58 8.93 2.63
CA ALA A 197 -25.96 10.15 3.12
C ALA A 197 -24.73 10.51 2.26
N SER A 198 -24.71 10.04 1.00
CA SER A 198 -23.67 10.38 0.04
C SER A 198 -23.73 11.85 -0.37
N ASP A 199 -22.62 12.35 -0.92
CA ASP A 199 -22.51 13.74 -1.38
C ASP A 199 -23.67 14.10 -2.33
N ASN A 200 -24.45 15.12 -1.94
CA ASN A 200 -25.65 15.58 -2.64
C ASN A 200 -26.71 14.50 -2.92
N LEU A 201 -26.65 13.35 -2.24
CA LEU A 201 -27.50 12.17 -2.46
C LEU A 201 -27.44 11.67 -3.91
N LEU A 202 -26.29 11.85 -4.58
CA LEU A 202 -26.15 11.57 -6.01
C LEU A 202 -26.51 10.12 -6.35
N PHE A 203 -26.14 9.17 -5.48
CA PHE A 203 -26.50 7.76 -5.66
C PHE A 203 -28.02 7.57 -5.73
N SER A 204 -28.77 8.01 -4.71
CA SER A 204 -30.24 7.83 -4.71
C SER A 204 -30.95 8.66 -5.77
N ARG A 205 -30.48 9.88 -6.06
CA ARG A 205 -31.06 10.70 -7.14
C ARG A 205 -30.97 9.95 -8.47
N GLN A 206 -29.80 9.43 -8.81
CA GLN A 206 -29.59 8.68 -10.05
C GLN A 206 -30.32 7.33 -10.05
N LEU A 207 -30.30 6.59 -8.93
CA LEU A 207 -30.99 5.31 -8.79
C LEU A 207 -32.51 5.44 -9.00
N LEU A 208 -33.10 6.52 -8.46
CA LEU A 208 -34.54 6.81 -8.56
C LEU A 208 -34.91 7.52 -9.88
N GLY A 209 -33.93 7.84 -10.73
CA GLY A 209 -34.18 8.62 -11.95
C GLY A 209 -34.63 10.05 -11.70
N ALA A 210 -34.31 10.61 -10.52
CA ALA A 210 -34.64 11.99 -10.17
C ALA A 210 -33.63 12.95 -10.81
N PRO A 211 -34.04 13.83 -11.73
CA PRO A 211 -33.13 14.75 -12.38
C PRO A 211 -32.58 15.77 -11.38
N TYR A 212 -31.35 16.21 -11.60
CA TYR A 212 -30.73 17.31 -10.87
C TYR A 212 -29.86 18.12 -11.82
N GLN A 213 -29.64 19.39 -11.46
CA GLN A 213 -28.75 20.28 -12.20
C GLN A 213 -27.77 20.91 -11.21
N ILE A 214 -26.48 20.85 -11.52
CA ILE A 214 -25.43 21.55 -10.80
C ILE A 214 -25.44 23.00 -11.29
N ALA A 215 -25.70 23.94 -10.39
CA ALA A 215 -25.75 25.36 -10.70
C ALA A 215 -24.34 25.98 -10.71
N ARG A 216 -23.51 25.57 -9.76
CA ARG A 216 -22.15 26.06 -9.56
C ARG A 216 -21.33 25.05 -8.76
N ALA A 217 -20.02 25.20 -8.78
CA ALA A 217 -19.09 24.41 -7.98
C ALA A 217 -18.17 25.29 -7.15
N GLY A 218 -17.63 24.75 -6.06
CA GLY A 218 -16.69 25.42 -5.17
C GLY A 218 -15.43 24.61 -4.95
N PHE A 219 -14.32 25.29 -4.65
CA PHE A 219 -13.02 24.66 -4.45
C PHE A 219 -12.18 25.46 -3.45
N VAL A 220 -11.29 24.77 -2.73
CA VAL A 220 -10.46 25.36 -1.68
C VAL A 220 -8.98 25.08 -1.94
N LEU A 221 -8.15 26.11 -1.79
CA LEU A 221 -6.69 26.05 -1.88
C LEU A 221 -6.08 26.33 -0.51
N GLU A 222 -5.14 25.50 -0.07
CA GLU A 222 -4.23 25.87 1.00
C GLU A 222 -3.06 26.67 0.40
N VAL A 223 -2.84 27.85 0.95
CA VAL A 223 -1.79 28.79 0.58
C VAL A 223 -0.89 29.02 1.81
N MET A 224 0.42 28.99 1.60
CA MET A 224 1.44 29.25 2.62
C MET A 224 2.18 30.55 2.31
N LYS A 225 2.91 31.11 3.29
CA LYS A 225 3.65 32.37 3.17
C LYS A 225 2.78 33.60 2.86
N ALA A 226 1.52 33.58 3.28
CA ALA A 226 0.62 34.73 3.18
C ALA A 226 0.89 35.73 4.32
N ASP A 227 0.88 37.03 4.02
CA ASP A 227 1.15 38.12 4.96
C ASP A 227 -0.15 38.74 5.49
N ASN A 228 -0.83 37.98 6.36
CA ASN A 228 -2.05 38.35 7.10
C ASN A 228 -3.03 39.30 6.35
N PRO A 229 -3.86 38.77 5.43
CA PRO A 229 -4.81 39.58 4.66
C PRO A 229 -5.72 40.43 5.57
N GLN A 230 -5.94 41.69 5.18
CA GLN A 230 -6.77 42.63 5.93
C GLN A 230 -8.27 42.48 5.63
N GLN A 231 -8.60 41.87 4.48
CA GLN A 231 -9.97 41.63 4.03
C GLN A 231 -10.24 40.13 3.92
N ARG A 232 -11.41 39.70 4.38
CA ARG A 232 -11.87 38.31 4.28
C ARG A 232 -12.44 37.98 2.91
N GLU A 233 -13.12 38.93 2.29
CA GLU A 233 -13.62 38.81 0.92
C GLU A 233 -12.79 39.74 0.02
N VAL A 234 -12.26 39.18 -1.07
CA VAL A 234 -11.52 39.94 -2.08
C VAL A 234 -12.27 39.87 -3.41
N LYS A 235 -12.54 41.02 -4.01
CA LYS A 235 -13.09 41.11 -5.36
C LYS A 235 -11.96 40.98 -6.38
N VAL A 236 -12.16 40.13 -7.36
CA VAL A 236 -11.21 39.89 -8.46
C VAL A 236 -11.83 40.27 -9.81
N GLY A 237 -11.04 40.28 -10.86
CA GLY A 237 -11.53 40.52 -12.21
C GLY A 237 -12.43 39.40 -12.73
N GLN A 238 -13.32 39.72 -13.66
CA GLN A 238 -14.17 38.74 -14.36
C GLN A 238 -13.36 37.69 -15.13
N ASP A 239 -12.13 38.04 -15.48
CA ASP A 239 -11.25 37.21 -16.26
C ASP A 239 -10.97 35.87 -15.56
N PHE A 240 -10.93 35.80 -14.22
CA PHE A 240 -10.78 34.55 -13.47
C PHE A 240 -11.96 33.57 -13.60
N GLY A 241 -13.12 34.00 -14.10
CA GLY A 241 -14.28 33.14 -14.31
C GLY A 241 -14.94 32.65 -13.01
N LEU A 242 -14.83 33.43 -11.92
CA LEU A 242 -15.39 33.08 -10.63
C LEU A 242 -16.85 33.53 -10.50
N HIS A 243 -17.65 32.78 -9.75
CA HIS A 243 -18.99 33.18 -9.36
C HIS A 243 -18.92 34.44 -8.49
N GLN A 244 -19.67 35.48 -8.87
CA GLN A 244 -19.67 36.80 -8.22
C GLN A 244 -18.29 37.50 -8.16
N ASN A 245 -17.32 37.06 -8.95
CA ASN A 245 -15.96 37.60 -9.01
C ASN A 245 -15.32 37.80 -7.63
N ARG A 246 -15.50 36.82 -6.74
CA ARG A 246 -15.05 36.92 -5.34
C ARG A 246 -14.21 35.72 -4.93
N LEU A 247 -13.28 35.98 -4.02
CA LEU A 247 -12.50 35.01 -3.27
C LEU A 247 -12.79 35.21 -1.78
N LEU A 248 -12.87 34.11 -1.04
CA LEU A 248 -12.97 34.12 0.41
C LEU A 248 -11.68 33.59 1.03
N PHE A 249 -11.16 34.34 1.99
CA PHE A 249 -9.92 34.05 2.70
C PHE A 249 -10.24 33.61 4.12
N HIS A 250 -9.80 32.42 4.46
CA HIS A 250 -9.91 31.86 5.81
C HIS A 250 -8.49 31.70 6.36
N PRO A 251 -8.21 32.17 7.58
CA PRO A 251 -6.91 31.89 8.19
C PRO A 251 -6.69 30.38 8.30
N GLY A 252 -5.43 29.97 8.43
CA GLY A 252 -5.07 28.59 8.69
C GLY A 252 -4.71 28.34 10.15
N LYS A 253 -5.01 27.16 10.68
CA LYS A 253 -4.71 26.79 12.08
C LYS A 253 -3.24 26.48 12.32
N ARG A 254 -2.53 26.03 11.28
CA ARG A 254 -1.18 25.45 11.35
C ARG A 254 -0.11 26.48 11.67
N SER A 255 -0.18 27.66 11.05
CA SER A 255 0.81 28.73 11.23
C SER A 255 0.23 30.10 10.89
N ALA A 256 0.92 31.16 11.32
CA ALA A 256 0.48 32.54 11.07
C ALA A 256 0.52 32.95 9.59
N ASP A 257 1.21 32.20 8.74
CA ASP A 257 1.33 32.43 7.31
C ASP A 257 0.50 31.45 6.45
N GLN A 258 -0.28 30.56 7.09
CA GLN A 258 -1.23 29.67 6.42
C GLN A 258 -2.55 30.42 6.17
N LEU A 259 -3.11 30.20 4.98
CA LEU A 259 -4.37 30.73 4.51
C LEU A 259 -5.10 29.66 3.69
N PHE A 260 -6.40 29.51 3.87
CA PHE A 260 -7.27 28.81 2.92
C PHE A 260 -7.99 29.83 2.03
N MET A 261 -7.95 29.60 0.74
CA MET A 261 -8.60 30.42 -0.28
C MET A 261 -9.74 29.62 -0.89
N GLU A 262 -10.98 30.01 -0.60
CA GLU A 262 -12.19 29.43 -1.19
C GLU A 262 -12.67 30.27 -2.37
N PHE A 263 -13.08 29.58 -3.43
CA PHE A 263 -13.73 30.19 -4.58
C PHE A 263 -14.82 29.32 -5.14
N GLU A 264 -15.74 29.95 -5.87
CA GLU A 264 -16.82 29.29 -6.58
C GLU A 264 -16.81 29.68 -8.05
N PHE A 265 -17.34 28.84 -8.92
CA PHE A 265 -17.39 29.09 -10.36
C PHE A 265 -18.66 28.49 -10.98
N PRO A 266 -19.23 29.13 -12.02
CA PRO A 266 -20.30 28.54 -12.81
C PRO A 266 -19.78 27.28 -13.50
N VAL A 267 -20.58 26.22 -13.52
CA VAL A 267 -20.14 24.96 -14.14
C VAL A 267 -20.29 25.02 -15.67
N PRO A 268 -19.26 24.61 -16.45
CA PRO A 268 -19.30 24.67 -17.91
C PRO A 268 -20.16 23.55 -18.53
N SER A 269 -20.39 22.47 -17.78
CA SER A 269 -21.21 21.33 -18.18
C SER A 269 -21.73 20.60 -16.94
N GLN A 270 -22.60 19.60 -17.14
CA GLN A 270 -23.03 18.68 -16.08
C GLN A 270 -22.09 17.47 -15.90
N ASN A 271 -20.96 17.43 -16.64
CA ASN A 271 -19.95 16.38 -16.51
C ASN A 271 -19.06 16.65 -15.27
N LEU A 272 -19.09 15.74 -14.30
CA LEU A 272 -18.34 15.85 -13.05
C LEU A 272 -16.82 15.91 -13.25
N ASP A 273 -16.28 15.19 -14.24
CA ASP A 273 -14.84 15.23 -14.56
C ASP A 273 -14.44 16.63 -15.04
N GLU A 274 -15.25 17.26 -15.89
CA GLU A 274 -14.94 18.58 -16.41
C GLU A 274 -15.05 19.67 -15.34
N ILE A 275 -16.01 19.53 -14.41
CA ILE A 275 -16.11 20.42 -13.24
C ILE A 275 -14.85 20.31 -12.37
N GLU A 276 -14.41 19.08 -12.08
CA GLU A 276 -13.22 18.82 -11.26
C GLU A 276 -11.93 19.32 -11.95
N HIS A 277 -11.83 19.17 -13.27
CA HIS A 277 -10.72 19.71 -14.05
C HIS A 277 -10.71 21.24 -14.06
N GLN A 278 -11.88 21.86 -14.23
CA GLN A 278 -11.99 23.31 -14.30
C GLN A 278 -11.53 23.96 -12.99
N ALA A 279 -11.82 23.36 -11.84
CA ALA A 279 -11.32 23.82 -10.55
C ALA A 279 -9.79 23.89 -10.50
N LYS A 280 -9.09 22.88 -11.03
CA LYS A 280 -7.62 22.83 -11.07
C LYS A 280 -7.03 23.87 -12.02
N LEU A 281 -7.67 24.10 -13.17
CA LEU A 281 -7.25 25.14 -14.12
C LEU A 281 -7.41 26.55 -13.55
N ILE A 282 -8.54 26.83 -12.88
CA ILE A 282 -8.77 28.10 -12.17
C ILE A 282 -7.70 28.28 -11.09
N SER A 283 -7.40 27.22 -10.33
CA SER A 283 -6.40 27.26 -9.27
C SER A 283 -5.00 27.60 -9.80
N ALA A 284 -4.62 27.06 -10.96
CA ALA A 284 -3.37 27.40 -11.62
C ALA A 284 -3.29 28.86 -12.05
N ARG A 285 -4.39 29.38 -12.58
CA ARG A 285 -4.50 30.79 -12.95
C ARG A 285 -4.41 31.72 -11.74
N LEU A 286 -5.12 31.39 -10.66
CA LEU A 286 -5.04 32.13 -9.39
C LEU A 286 -3.60 32.14 -8.87
N GLY A 287 -2.93 30.98 -8.91
CA GLY A 287 -1.52 30.82 -8.52
C GLY A 287 -0.57 31.79 -9.25
N ARG A 288 -0.67 31.86 -10.58
CA ARG A 288 0.14 32.78 -11.43
C ARG A 288 -0.04 34.26 -11.05
N GLU A 289 -1.20 34.60 -10.52
CA GLU A 289 -1.64 35.99 -10.32
C GLU A 289 -1.84 36.34 -8.83
N LEU A 290 -1.37 35.50 -7.89
CA LEU A 290 -1.56 35.69 -6.44
C LEU A 290 -1.21 37.11 -5.98
N LYS A 291 -0.08 37.67 -6.45
CA LYS A 291 0.36 39.03 -6.12
C LYS A 291 -0.63 40.13 -6.58
N LYS A 292 -1.37 39.89 -7.67
CA LYS A 292 -2.40 40.81 -8.18
C LYS A 292 -3.73 40.64 -7.46
N VAL A 293 -3.99 39.46 -6.89
CA VAL A 293 -5.21 39.17 -6.12
C VAL A 293 -5.26 40.04 -4.86
N ASP A 294 -4.23 39.98 -4.03
CA ASP A 294 -4.12 40.81 -2.81
C ASP A 294 -2.64 41.01 -2.44
N ARG A 295 -2.31 42.18 -1.85
CA ARG A 295 -0.92 42.50 -1.48
C ARG A 295 -0.35 41.51 -0.45
N SER A 296 -1.17 40.96 0.43
CA SER A 296 -0.78 39.93 1.41
C SER A 296 -0.27 38.64 0.75
N LEU A 297 -0.60 38.41 -0.52
CA LEU A 297 -0.21 37.20 -1.25
C LEU A 297 1.07 37.37 -2.07
N ALA A 298 1.78 38.50 -1.95
CA ALA A 298 2.95 38.79 -2.77
C ALA A 298 4.11 37.78 -2.64
N LYS A 299 4.19 37.06 -1.51
CA LYS A 299 5.18 35.99 -1.25
C LYS A 299 4.55 34.61 -1.12
N ALA A 300 3.23 34.55 -1.28
CA ALA A 300 2.45 33.35 -1.00
C ALA A 300 2.68 32.28 -2.07
N GLN A 301 2.48 31.02 -1.71
CA GLN A 301 2.58 29.88 -2.61
C GLN A 301 1.47 28.89 -2.31
N ILE A 302 0.86 28.34 -3.36
CA ILE A 302 -0.11 27.25 -3.23
C ILE A 302 0.59 25.99 -2.72
N ASN A 303 0.07 25.42 -1.62
CA ASN A 303 0.65 24.25 -0.98
C ASN A 303 -0.20 22.98 -1.14
N GLN A 304 -1.53 23.07 -1.06
CA GLN A 304 -2.44 21.95 -1.27
C GLN A 304 -3.74 22.42 -1.92
N PHE A 305 -4.48 21.49 -2.53
CA PHE A 305 -5.86 21.70 -2.97
C PHE A 305 -6.77 20.70 -2.25
N ALA A 306 -8.04 21.05 -2.15
CA ALA A 306 -9.09 20.10 -1.79
C ALA A 306 -9.02 18.84 -2.66
N LEU A 307 -9.45 17.71 -2.09
CA LEU A 307 -9.48 16.43 -2.82
C LEU A 307 -10.62 16.39 -3.84
N GLU A 308 -11.71 17.10 -3.58
CA GLU A 308 -12.91 17.13 -4.42
C GLU A 308 -13.52 18.52 -4.46
N THR A 309 -14.17 18.84 -5.58
CA THR A 309 -15.07 19.99 -5.73
C THR A 309 -16.32 19.88 -4.86
N SER A 310 -16.76 21.01 -4.30
CA SER A 310 -18.07 21.14 -3.68
C SER A 310 -19.11 21.39 -4.76
N LEU A 311 -20.17 20.60 -4.83
CA LEU A 311 -21.22 20.75 -5.84
C LEU A 311 -22.45 21.40 -5.21
N TYR A 312 -23.00 22.40 -5.88
CA TYR A 312 -24.21 23.11 -5.44
C TYR A 312 -25.31 22.90 -6.48
N LEU A 313 -26.38 22.23 -6.07
CA LEU A 313 -27.52 21.97 -6.93
C LEU A 313 -28.39 23.21 -7.11
N ALA A 314 -29.02 23.34 -8.27
CA ALA A 314 -30.03 24.36 -8.52
C ALA A 314 -31.31 24.14 -7.70
N ASP A 315 -31.62 22.87 -7.41
CA ASP A 315 -32.71 22.44 -6.55
C ASP A 315 -32.20 21.38 -5.56
N GLU A 316 -32.32 21.68 -4.28
CA GLU A 316 -31.90 20.80 -3.17
C GLU A 316 -33.06 19.91 -2.67
N SER A 317 -34.23 19.97 -3.29
CA SER A 317 -35.39 19.14 -2.92
C SER A 317 -35.03 17.65 -2.91
N LEU A 318 -35.52 16.93 -1.89
CA LEU A 318 -35.24 15.51 -1.73
C LEU A 318 -36.05 14.69 -2.75
N PRO A 319 -35.43 13.72 -3.45
CA PRO A 319 -36.18 12.82 -4.31
C PRO A 319 -37.14 11.95 -3.50
N GLN A 320 -38.28 11.59 -4.07
CA GLN A 320 -39.22 10.68 -3.44
C GLN A 320 -38.84 9.22 -3.70
N THR A 321 -38.75 8.42 -2.64
CA THR A 321 -38.57 6.98 -2.75
C THR A 321 -39.84 6.23 -2.37
N LYS A 322 -40.21 5.25 -3.19
CA LYS A 322 -41.30 4.29 -2.88
C LYS A 322 -40.76 3.01 -2.23
N LEU A 323 -39.43 2.87 -2.14
CA LEU A 323 -38.79 1.70 -1.59
C LEU A 323 -38.85 1.73 -0.05
N LYS A 324 -39.55 0.77 0.53
CA LYS A 324 -39.58 0.54 1.98
C LYS A 324 -38.17 0.21 2.47
N GLY A 325 -37.72 0.90 3.51
CA GLY A 325 -36.37 0.74 4.04
C GLY A 325 -35.31 1.59 3.32
N HIS A 326 -35.66 2.40 2.31
CA HIS A 326 -34.76 3.37 1.68
C HIS A 326 -35.03 4.77 2.23
N TYR A 327 -34.01 5.38 2.82
CA TYR A 327 -34.10 6.67 3.48
C TYR A 327 -33.01 7.61 2.97
N LEU A 328 -33.26 8.91 3.05
CA LEU A 328 -32.38 9.96 2.54
C LEU A 328 -32.04 10.92 3.65
N LEU A 329 -30.75 11.22 3.82
CA LEU A 329 -30.26 12.18 4.81
C LEU A 329 -29.23 13.10 4.14
N PRO A 330 -29.64 14.28 3.65
CA PRO A 330 -28.72 15.20 2.99
C PRO A 330 -27.67 15.74 3.98
N GLY A 331 -26.48 16.01 3.48
CA GLY A 331 -25.46 16.78 4.18
C GLY A 331 -25.75 18.28 4.18
N VAL A 332 -24.83 19.05 4.76
CA VAL A 332 -24.89 20.52 4.74
C VAL A 332 -24.03 21.05 3.60
N THR A 333 -24.63 21.79 2.67
CA THR A 333 -23.94 22.39 1.51
C THR A 333 -23.38 23.78 1.79
N SER A 334 -23.95 24.50 2.77
CA SER A 334 -23.54 25.84 3.20
C SER A 334 -22.40 25.83 4.21
N THR A 335 -21.94 27.02 4.63
CA THR A 335 -20.94 27.16 5.70
C THR A 335 -21.41 26.44 6.96
N LEU A 336 -20.59 25.50 7.44
CA LEU A 336 -20.89 24.74 8.66
C LEU A 336 -20.86 25.66 9.87
N THR A 337 -21.98 25.77 10.57
CA THR A 337 -22.12 26.47 11.85
C THR A 337 -22.56 25.48 12.93
N PRO A 338 -22.36 25.79 14.23
CA PRO A 338 -22.89 24.97 15.31
C PRO A 338 -24.39 24.70 15.20
N ASP A 339 -25.18 25.70 14.80
CA ASP A 339 -26.63 25.53 14.62
C ASP A 339 -26.94 24.57 13.45
N ALA A 340 -26.20 24.66 12.33
CA ALA A 340 -26.35 23.72 11.22
C ALA A 340 -25.95 22.28 11.62
N LEU A 341 -24.92 22.13 12.44
CA LEU A 341 -24.50 20.83 12.97
C LEU A 341 -25.53 20.24 13.94
N GLN A 342 -26.11 21.05 14.83
CA GLN A 342 -27.21 20.63 15.70
C GLN A 342 -28.45 20.23 14.90
N GLN A 343 -28.80 20.98 13.86
CA GLN A 343 -29.90 20.65 12.97
C GLN A 343 -29.65 19.33 12.24
N LEU A 344 -28.42 19.10 11.76
CA LEU A 344 -28.04 17.85 11.11
C LEU A 344 -28.11 16.66 12.07
N GLU A 345 -27.60 16.81 13.30
CA GLU A 345 -27.71 15.78 14.34
C GLU A 345 -29.18 15.52 14.70
N ALA A 346 -30.00 16.56 14.87
CA ALA A 346 -31.42 16.43 15.16
C ALA A 346 -32.18 15.75 14.00
N ALA A 347 -31.84 16.07 12.75
CA ALA A 347 -32.40 15.43 11.57
C ALA A 347 -32.02 13.94 11.50
N ALA A 348 -30.75 13.61 11.76
CA ALA A 348 -30.29 12.22 11.86
C ALA A 348 -31.05 11.48 12.97
N LYS A 349 -31.18 12.09 14.16
CA LYS A 349 -31.93 11.52 15.29
C LYS A 349 -33.40 11.28 14.95
N ALA A 350 -34.05 12.27 14.35
CA ALA A 350 -35.45 12.19 13.95
C ALA A 350 -35.68 11.13 12.87
N LEU A 351 -34.76 11.00 11.91
CA LEU A 351 -34.83 9.98 10.86
C LEU A 351 -34.62 8.59 11.45
N VAL A 352 -33.53 8.38 12.20
CA VAL A 352 -33.18 7.06 12.77
C VAL A 352 -34.28 6.57 13.71
N GLY A 353 -34.85 7.45 14.55
CA GLY A 353 -35.98 7.11 15.43
C GLY A 353 -37.29 6.74 14.71
N LYS A 354 -37.41 7.01 13.40
CA LYS A 354 -38.57 6.67 12.56
C LYS A 354 -38.28 5.53 11.57
N LEU A 355 -37.08 4.95 11.58
CA LEU A 355 -36.75 3.87 10.66
C LEU A 355 -37.66 2.68 10.88
N GLN A 356 -38.24 2.20 9.78
CA GLN A 356 -38.94 0.95 9.73
C GLN A 356 -37.97 -0.10 9.20
N TYR A 357 -37.67 -1.08 10.05
CA TYR A 357 -36.78 -2.18 9.67
C TYR A 357 -37.61 -3.22 8.93
N THR A 358 -37.22 -3.46 7.68
CA THR A 358 -37.92 -4.43 6.85
C THR A 358 -37.72 -5.84 7.42
N LYS A 359 -38.69 -6.72 7.18
CA LYS A 359 -38.52 -8.14 7.49
C LYS A 359 -37.45 -8.68 6.55
N SER A 360 -36.42 -9.33 7.13
CA SER A 360 -35.38 -10.00 6.34
C SER A 360 -36.02 -11.12 5.51
N THR A 361 -35.87 -11.01 4.20
CA THR A 361 -36.37 -11.95 3.19
C THR A 361 -35.28 -12.19 2.14
N LYS A 362 -35.47 -13.20 1.28
CA LYS A 362 -34.51 -13.46 0.21
C LYS A 362 -34.68 -12.38 -0.88
N PRO A 363 -33.63 -11.64 -1.25
CA PRO A 363 -33.73 -10.64 -2.31
C PRO A 363 -34.06 -11.32 -3.64
N LYS A 364 -34.90 -10.66 -4.45
CA LYS A 364 -35.31 -11.10 -5.79
C LYS A 364 -34.72 -10.24 -6.89
N THR A 365 -34.43 -8.98 -6.58
CA THR A 365 -33.96 -7.98 -7.54
C THR A 365 -32.76 -7.23 -7.00
N LEU A 366 -31.80 -6.93 -7.87
CA LEU A 366 -30.74 -5.97 -7.66
C LEU A 366 -31.06 -4.72 -8.51
N LEU A 367 -31.28 -3.59 -7.85
CA LEU A 367 -31.47 -2.29 -8.48
C LEU A 367 -30.11 -1.59 -8.57
N THR A 368 -29.63 -1.32 -9.78
CA THR A 368 -28.47 -0.46 -10.03
C THR A 368 -28.94 0.78 -10.79
N ILE A 369 -28.10 1.82 -10.87
CA ILE A 369 -28.44 3.01 -11.66
C ILE A 369 -28.69 2.61 -13.12
N GLY A 370 -29.93 2.82 -13.57
CA GLY A 370 -30.40 2.49 -14.92
C GLY A 370 -30.80 1.03 -15.19
N ALA A 371 -30.69 0.11 -14.22
CA ALA A 371 -31.05 -1.30 -14.43
C ALA A 371 -31.72 -1.97 -13.23
N SER A 372 -32.58 -2.94 -13.54
CA SER A 372 -33.20 -3.86 -12.58
C SER A 372 -32.81 -5.28 -12.99
N ILE A 373 -32.01 -5.93 -12.15
CA ILE A 373 -31.34 -7.20 -12.46
C ILE A 373 -31.94 -8.29 -11.57
N PRO A 374 -32.50 -9.38 -12.13
CA PRO A 374 -32.97 -10.50 -11.31
C PRO A 374 -31.81 -11.14 -10.53
N VAL A 375 -31.99 -11.39 -9.23
CA VAL A 375 -30.97 -12.05 -8.38
C VAL A 375 -30.64 -13.46 -8.90
N SER A 376 -31.57 -14.11 -9.61
CA SER A 376 -31.33 -15.39 -10.29
C SER A 376 -30.27 -15.33 -11.39
N SER A 377 -29.92 -14.13 -11.88
CA SER A 377 -28.83 -13.93 -12.85
C SER A 377 -27.47 -13.69 -12.18
N LEU A 378 -27.43 -13.59 -10.85
CA LEU A 378 -26.21 -13.36 -10.08
C LEU A 378 -25.63 -14.68 -9.61
N LYS A 379 -24.30 -14.80 -9.68
CA LYS A 379 -23.53 -15.83 -8.99
C LYS A 379 -23.05 -15.25 -7.67
N LEU A 380 -23.49 -15.85 -6.57
CA LEU A 380 -23.13 -15.43 -5.22
C LEU A 380 -22.24 -16.48 -4.55
N SER A 381 -21.11 -16.08 -3.99
CA SER A 381 -20.20 -16.99 -3.28
C SER A 381 -19.69 -16.38 -1.98
N GLY A 382 -19.45 -17.22 -0.96
CA GLY A 382 -18.85 -16.76 0.30
C GLY A 382 -17.43 -16.21 0.08
N LEU A 383 -16.99 -15.38 1.02
CA LEU A 383 -15.62 -14.87 1.10
C LEU A 383 -14.87 -15.62 2.20
N ASP A 384 -13.79 -16.32 1.83
CA ASP A 384 -12.89 -16.99 2.78
C ASP A 384 -11.75 -16.03 3.14
N GLU A 385 -12.03 -15.12 4.07
CA GLU A 385 -11.05 -14.12 4.53
C GLU A 385 -11.05 -14.05 6.06
N PRO A 386 -10.08 -14.69 6.73
CA PRO A 386 -10.09 -14.83 8.18
C PRO A 386 -9.92 -13.47 8.85
N GLY A 387 -10.75 -13.20 9.85
CA GLY A 387 -10.70 -11.95 10.62
C GLY A 387 -11.72 -10.90 10.19
N LEU A 388 -12.34 -11.01 9.02
CA LEU A 388 -13.35 -10.03 8.59
C LEU A 388 -14.71 -10.29 9.26
N THR A 389 -15.20 -9.33 10.05
CA THR A 389 -16.54 -9.44 10.64
C THR A 389 -17.67 -8.97 9.74
N VAL A 390 -17.38 -8.27 8.64
CA VAL A 390 -18.42 -7.83 7.69
C VAL A 390 -18.84 -9.03 6.84
N PRO A 391 -20.13 -9.47 6.86
CA PRO A 391 -20.61 -10.63 6.13
C PRO A 391 -20.74 -10.35 4.62
N LEU A 392 -19.60 -10.29 3.92
CA LEU A 392 -19.53 -10.09 2.49
C LEU A 392 -19.81 -11.37 1.71
N GLN A 393 -20.61 -11.26 0.66
CA GLN A 393 -20.79 -12.32 -0.32
C GLN A 393 -20.41 -11.78 -1.70
N ARG A 394 -19.45 -12.42 -2.38
CA ARG A 394 -18.97 -12.00 -3.70
C ARG A 394 -20.10 -12.13 -4.72
N VAL A 395 -20.21 -11.15 -5.61
CA VAL A 395 -21.23 -11.06 -6.65
C VAL A 395 -20.56 -11.06 -8.03
N LEU A 396 -20.99 -11.95 -8.92
CA LEU A 396 -20.60 -11.95 -10.33
C LEU A 396 -21.84 -12.04 -11.21
N PHE A 397 -21.84 -11.32 -12.33
CA PHE A 397 -22.88 -11.37 -13.35
C PHE A 397 -22.32 -10.93 -14.70
N ASP A 398 -23.11 -11.09 -15.76
CA ASP A 398 -22.74 -10.65 -17.11
C ASP A 398 -22.77 -9.12 -17.20
N PHE A 399 -21.61 -8.49 -17.02
CA PHE A 399 -21.47 -7.04 -17.02
C PHE A 399 -21.87 -6.43 -18.37
N GLU A 400 -21.48 -7.07 -19.47
CA GLU A 400 -21.75 -6.56 -20.81
C GLU A 400 -23.26 -6.53 -21.10
N LYS A 401 -24.00 -7.52 -20.64
CA LYS A 401 -25.45 -7.56 -20.83
C LYS A 401 -26.22 -6.64 -19.86
N LEU A 402 -25.76 -6.53 -18.62
CA LEU A 402 -26.57 -5.98 -17.53
C LEU A 402 -26.17 -4.56 -17.09
N VAL A 403 -24.94 -4.12 -17.35
CA VAL A 403 -24.50 -2.73 -17.09
C VAL A 403 -24.91 -1.81 -18.24
N LYS A 404 -25.52 -0.67 -17.90
CA LYS A 404 -26.08 0.27 -18.89
C LYS A 404 -25.11 1.35 -19.33
N ALA A 405 -24.32 1.91 -18.41
CA ALA A 405 -23.34 2.93 -18.76
C ALA A 405 -22.14 2.25 -19.43
N LYS A 406 -21.92 2.60 -20.71
CA LYS A 406 -20.87 2.00 -21.53
C LYS A 406 -20.10 3.11 -22.25
N GLU A 407 -18.79 2.97 -22.25
CA GLU A 407 -17.86 3.83 -22.99
C GLU A 407 -16.85 2.96 -23.74
N GLN A 408 -16.29 3.48 -24.83
CA GLN A 408 -15.29 2.78 -25.63
C GLN A 408 -14.08 3.68 -25.91
N CYS A 409 -12.90 3.08 -25.85
CA CYS A 409 -11.66 3.72 -26.26
C CYS A 409 -10.77 2.75 -27.02
N GLN A 410 -9.67 3.25 -27.59
CA GLN A 410 -8.67 2.37 -28.21
C GLN A 410 -7.73 1.82 -27.13
N VAL A 411 -7.23 2.71 -26.27
CA VAL A 411 -6.35 2.36 -25.16
C VAL A 411 -7.01 2.76 -23.85
N LEU A 412 -7.18 1.78 -22.96
CA LEU A 412 -7.60 2.00 -21.59
C LEU A 412 -6.40 1.83 -20.66
N VAL A 413 -6.16 2.77 -19.77
CA VAL A 413 -5.18 2.65 -18.70
C VAL A 413 -5.90 2.52 -17.37
N ALA A 414 -5.80 1.35 -16.75
CA ALA A 414 -6.35 1.09 -15.42
C ALA A 414 -5.31 1.45 -14.35
N GLY A 415 -5.56 2.51 -13.59
CA GLY A 415 -4.61 3.12 -12.66
C GLY A 415 -3.89 4.30 -13.27
N GLY A 416 -4.06 5.48 -12.69
CA GLY A 416 -3.42 6.76 -13.03
C GLY A 416 -2.25 7.12 -12.11
N GLY A 417 -1.62 6.12 -11.51
CA GLY A 417 -0.42 6.26 -10.66
C GLY A 417 0.81 6.73 -11.43
N THR A 418 2.00 6.54 -10.85
CA THR A 418 3.29 6.98 -11.45
C THR A 418 3.48 6.52 -12.90
N ALA A 419 3.32 5.22 -13.16
CA ALA A 419 3.46 4.68 -14.52
C ALA A 419 2.21 4.95 -15.36
N GLY A 420 1.02 4.80 -14.77
CA GLY A 420 -0.26 4.92 -15.48
C GLY A 420 -0.53 6.30 -16.06
N ALA A 421 -0.22 7.38 -15.32
CA ALA A 421 -0.34 8.75 -15.83
C ALA A 421 0.50 8.95 -17.10
N MET A 422 1.71 8.39 -17.11
CA MET A 422 2.64 8.50 -18.24
C MET A 422 2.27 7.55 -19.37
N ALA A 423 1.74 6.36 -19.08
CA ALA A 423 1.21 5.45 -20.08
C ALA A 423 0.02 6.06 -20.83
N ALA A 424 -0.88 6.73 -20.13
CA ALA A 424 -1.98 7.46 -20.75
C ALA A 424 -1.46 8.58 -21.68
N LEU A 425 -0.46 9.34 -21.21
CA LEU A 425 0.17 10.38 -22.02
C LEU A 425 0.85 9.80 -23.28
N GLY A 426 1.63 8.73 -23.14
CA GLY A 426 2.33 8.10 -24.27
C GLY A 426 1.37 7.54 -25.32
N ALA A 427 0.25 6.97 -24.91
CA ALA A 427 -0.79 6.51 -25.84
C ALA A 427 -1.50 7.68 -26.55
N ALA A 428 -1.85 8.73 -25.81
CA ALA A 428 -2.53 9.92 -26.33
C ALA A 428 -1.64 10.71 -27.31
N GLU A 429 -0.34 10.89 -27.02
CA GLU A 429 0.61 11.55 -27.93
C GLU A 429 0.84 10.78 -29.23
N LYS A 430 0.64 9.45 -29.23
CA LYS A 430 0.59 8.60 -30.43
C LYS A 430 -0.78 8.63 -31.13
N GLY A 431 -1.69 9.50 -30.69
CA GLY A 431 -2.98 9.78 -31.30
C GLY A 431 -4.11 8.82 -30.92
N ALA A 432 -3.87 7.86 -30.02
CA ALA A 432 -4.91 6.91 -29.64
C ALA A 432 -5.99 7.59 -28.78
N ASN A 433 -7.27 7.29 -29.06
CA ASN A 433 -8.36 7.62 -28.13
C ASN A 433 -8.11 6.88 -26.81
N THR A 434 -7.67 7.63 -25.81
CA THR A 434 -7.11 7.09 -24.57
C THR A 434 -7.94 7.53 -23.38
N ILE A 435 -8.35 6.57 -22.56
CA ILE A 435 -8.99 6.82 -21.26
C ILE A 435 -8.09 6.26 -20.17
N VAL A 436 -7.80 7.06 -19.15
CA VAL A 436 -7.21 6.60 -17.89
C VAL A 436 -8.23 6.69 -16.77
N VAL A 437 -8.28 5.65 -15.94
CA VAL A 437 -9.14 5.60 -14.75
C VAL A 437 -8.27 5.50 -13.50
N ASP A 438 -8.61 6.22 -12.44
CA ASP A 438 -7.94 6.09 -11.14
C ASP A 438 -8.93 6.33 -10.00
N TYR A 439 -8.67 5.69 -8.87
CA TYR A 439 -9.44 5.87 -7.65
C TYR A 439 -9.34 7.31 -7.11
N PHE A 440 -8.18 7.95 -7.20
CA PHE A 440 -7.99 9.32 -6.75
C PHE A 440 -8.35 10.33 -7.84
N ASN A 441 -8.62 11.57 -7.43
CA ASN A 441 -8.96 12.65 -8.35
C ASN A 441 -7.74 13.30 -9.02
N ASN A 442 -6.54 12.76 -8.86
CA ASN A 442 -5.32 13.31 -9.46
C ASN A 442 -4.37 12.20 -9.91
N LEU A 443 -3.67 12.45 -11.00
CA LEU A 443 -2.68 11.56 -11.59
C LEU A 443 -1.31 11.65 -10.88
N GLY A 444 -0.46 10.64 -11.09
CA GLY A 444 0.95 10.64 -10.68
C GLY A 444 1.28 9.84 -9.39
N GLY A 445 0.27 9.22 -8.77
CA GLY A 445 0.43 8.23 -7.70
C GLY A 445 1.31 8.68 -6.52
N THR A 446 2.39 7.94 -6.26
CA THR A 446 3.23 8.08 -5.06
C THR A 446 3.87 9.47 -4.92
N LYS A 447 4.20 10.13 -6.03
CA LYS A 447 4.79 11.49 -6.04
C LYS A 447 3.77 12.62 -5.89
N THR A 448 2.48 12.31 -6.02
CA THR A 448 1.41 13.31 -5.95
C THR A 448 0.47 13.03 -4.78
N MET A 449 -0.27 11.93 -4.84
CA MET A 449 -1.22 11.52 -3.82
C MET A 449 -0.54 10.84 -2.63
N GLY A 450 0.61 10.20 -2.83
CA GLY A 450 1.37 9.50 -1.77
C GLY A 450 2.44 10.31 -1.04
N GLY A 451 2.76 11.53 -1.50
CA GLY A 451 3.67 12.44 -0.79
C GLY A 451 5.17 12.18 -0.91
N VAL A 452 5.63 11.19 -1.68
CA VAL A 452 7.05 10.82 -1.80
C VAL A 452 7.76 11.72 -2.81
N MET A 453 8.56 12.68 -2.36
CA MET A 453 9.17 13.68 -3.26
C MET A 453 10.61 13.41 -3.70
N GLY A 454 11.42 12.73 -2.88
CA GLY A 454 12.79 12.37 -3.24
C GLY A 454 12.86 11.28 -4.32
N TYR A 455 13.86 11.32 -5.18
CA TYR A 455 14.23 10.19 -6.04
C TYR A 455 15.43 9.50 -5.39
N TYR A 456 15.21 8.32 -4.81
CA TYR A 456 16.25 7.52 -4.18
C TYR A 456 17.27 7.10 -5.25
N HIS A 457 16.92 6.10 -6.07
CA HIS A 457 17.67 5.70 -7.27
C HIS A 457 16.86 5.95 -8.56
N GLY A 458 17.11 5.16 -9.59
CA GLY A 458 16.60 5.25 -10.95
C GLY A 458 17.57 5.90 -11.94
N VAL A 459 17.34 5.65 -13.23
CA VAL A 459 18.08 6.17 -14.39
C VAL A 459 17.70 7.64 -14.63
N LYS A 460 18.08 8.49 -13.67
CA LYS A 460 17.73 9.92 -13.60
C LYS A 460 18.34 10.73 -14.75
N ASP A 461 19.31 10.17 -15.46
CA ASP A 461 19.94 10.81 -16.60
C ASP A 461 19.19 10.63 -17.93
N ASN A 462 18.18 9.74 -17.97
CA ASN A 462 17.30 9.52 -19.11
C ASN A 462 16.63 10.82 -19.60
N LEU A 463 16.68 11.08 -20.91
CA LEU A 463 16.22 12.35 -21.48
C LEU A 463 14.71 12.56 -21.35
N PHE A 464 13.91 11.49 -21.46
CA PHE A 464 12.47 11.57 -21.26
C PHE A 464 12.16 11.98 -19.81
N PHE A 465 12.73 11.25 -18.85
CA PHE A 465 12.52 11.53 -17.44
C PHE A 465 12.92 12.97 -17.08
N LYS A 466 14.12 13.42 -17.48
CA LYS A 466 14.59 14.80 -17.24
C LYS A 466 13.62 15.82 -17.79
N LYS A 467 13.26 15.74 -19.08
CA LYS A 467 12.35 16.67 -19.74
C LYS A 467 11.03 16.78 -18.97
N HIS A 468 10.38 15.66 -18.67
CA HIS A 468 9.08 15.65 -18.01
C HIS A 468 9.17 16.06 -16.53
N ASN A 469 10.29 15.75 -15.86
CA ASN A 469 10.55 16.22 -14.51
C ASN A 469 10.73 17.74 -14.46
N ASP A 470 11.54 18.30 -15.36
CA ASP A 470 11.82 19.73 -15.44
C ASP A 470 10.58 20.51 -15.86
N GLU A 471 9.78 19.97 -16.78
CA GLU A 471 8.50 20.55 -17.18
C GLU A 471 7.51 20.58 -16.00
N ALA A 472 7.40 19.50 -15.23
CA ALA A 472 6.53 19.49 -14.06
C ALA A 472 6.99 20.49 -12.98
N GLU A 473 8.32 20.69 -12.83
CA GLU A 473 8.87 21.71 -11.94
C GLU A 473 8.65 23.13 -12.49
N ARG A 474 8.70 23.32 -13.80
CA ARG A 474 8.35 24.59 -14.47
C ARG A 474 6.88 24.93 -14.25
N VAL A 475 5.96 23.99 -14.47
CA VAL A 475 4.53 24.18 -14.21
C VAL A 475 4.29 24.56 -12.74
N ALA A 476 4.98 23.89 -11.81
CA ALA A 476 4.91 24.24 -10.39
C ALA A 476 5.38 25.68 -10.14
N PHE A 477 6.53 26.06 -10.70
CA PHE A 477 7.10 27.39 -10.54
C PHE A 477 6.20 28.48 -11.14
N GLU A 478 5.79 28.34 -12.40
CA GLU A 478 4.97 29.32 -13.11
C GLU A 478 3.60 29.50 -12.44
N ALA A 479 2.96 28.40 -12.01
CA ALA A 479 1.69 28.46 -11.31
C ALA A 479 1.82 28.80 -9.82
N ASN A 480 3.02 29.15 -9.34
CA ASN A 480 3.31 29.47 -7.95
C ASN A 480 2.77 28.41 -6.95
N MET A 481 3.04 27.15 -7.27
CA MET A 481 2.65 25.97 -6.52
C MET A 481 3.89 25.27 -5.97
N ASN A 482 3.72 24.49 -4.90
CA ASN A 482 4.76 23.55 -4.51
C ASN A 482 4.91 22.44 -5.57
N LYS A 483 6.04 21.73 -5.53
CA LYS A 483 6.36 20.67 -6.50
C LYS A 483 5.32 19.55 -6.57
N LYS A 484 4.63 19.24 -5.46
CA LYS A 484 3.60 18.18 -5.41
C LYS A 484 2.37 18.55 -6.23
N ILE A 485 1.85 19.76 -6.03
CA ILE A 485 0.64 20.23 -6.69
C ILE A 485 0.92 20.56 -8.15
N GLY A 486 2.07 21.18 -8.45
CA GLY A 486 2.47 21.42 -9.83
C GLY A 486 2.57 20.14 -10.66
N ARG A 487 3.06 19.03 -10.08
CA ARG A 487 3.05 17.71 -10.73
C ARG A 487 1.65 17.16 -11.02
N LYS A 488 0.69 17.32 -10.08
CA LYS A 488 -0.72 16.93 -10.31
C LYS A 488 -1.30 17.67 -11.51
N LEU A 489 -1.07 19.00 -11.55
CA LEU A 489 -1.54 19.86 -12.63
C LEU A 489 -0.89 19.49 -13.95
N TYR A 490 0.43 19.31 -13.96
CA TYR A 490 1.21 18.91 -15.12
C TYR A 490 0.66 17.64 -15.77
N HIS A 491 0.50 16.55 -15.02
CA HIS A 491 -0.01 15.29 -15.56
C HIS A 491 -1.40 15.43 -16.18
N LEU A 492 -2.29 16.21 -15.54
CA LEU A 492 -3.63 16.45 -16.07
C LEU A 492 -3.59 17.29 -17.34
N GLN A 493 -2.83 18.39 -17.35
CA GLN A 493 -2.72 19.29 -18.51
C GLN A 493 -2.11 18.58 -19.70
N SER A 494 -0.96 17.93 -19.53
CA SER A 494 -0.28 17.23 -20.63
C SER A 494 -1.15 16.13 -21.23
N LEU A 495 -1.87 15.37 -20.40
CA LEU A 495 -2.79 14.34 -20.92
C LEU A 495 -3.91 14.96 -21.75
N ARG A 496 -4.54 16.04 -21.25
CA ARG A 496 -5.64 16.72 -21.96
C ARG A 496 -5.18 17.38 -23.25
N GLU A 497 -4.02 18.02 -23.24
CA GLU A 497 -3.40 18.63 -24.43
C GLU A 497 -3.09 17.58 -25.50
N ALA A 498 -2.72 16.37 -25.09
CA ALA A 498 -2.55 15.22 -25.98
C ALA A 498 -3.89 14.57 -26.43
N GLY A 499 -5.05 15.07 -25.97
CA GLY A 499 -6.37 14.52 -26.30
C GLY A 499 -6.80 13.31 -25.46
N GLY A 500 -6.05 12.98 -24.41
CA GLY A 500 -6.40 11.92 -23.46
C GLY A 500 -7.47 12.35 -22.46
N GLN A 501 -8.17 11.35 -21.91
CA GLN A 501 -9.31 11.55 -21.01
C GLN A 501 -9.04 10.92 -19.65
N PHE A 502 -9.40 11.60 -18.57
CA PHE A 502 -9.28 11.08 -17.21
C PHE A 502 -10.67 10.90 -16.58
N ARG A 503 -10.91 9.71 -16.03
CA ARG A 503 -12.09 9.38 -15.20
C ARG A 503 -11.63 9.31 -13.75
N ALA A 504 -11.84 10.39 -13.01
CA ALA A 504 -11.43 10.53 -11.62
C ALA A 504 -12.41 9.80 -10.67
N GLY A 505 -11.92 9.34 -9.51
CA GLY A 505 -12.79 8.76 -8.49
C GLY A 505 -13.34 7.37 -8.85
N ALA A 506 -12.64 6.64 -9.72
CA ALA A 506 -13.07 5.37 -10.28
C ALA A 506 -12.53 4.16 -9.49
N ILE A 507 -13.44 3.41 -8.86
CA ILE A 507 -13.11 2.12 -8.25
C ILE A 507 -13.14 1.05 -9.34
N LEU A 508 -11.97 0.57 -9.75
CA LEU A 508 -11.86 -0.62 -10.59
C LEU A 508 -12.37 -1.86 -9.83
N CYS A 509 -13.39 -2.53 -10.34
CA CYS A 509 -14.04 -3.65 -9.63
C CYS A 509 -14.32 -4.87 -10.51
N GLY A 510 -13.75 -4.93 -11.72
CA GLY A 510 -13.80 -6.11 -12.58
C GLY A 510 -13.07 -5.92 -13.91
N ALA A 511 -12.89 -7.02 -14.65
CA ALA A 511 -12.37 -7.02 -16.01
C ALA A 511 -13.40 -7.66 -16.97
N LEU A 512 -13.46 -7.15 -18.19
CA LEU A 512 -14.22 -7.77 -19.29
C LEU A 512 -13.29 -8.71 -20.05
N VAL A 513 -13.64 -9.99 -20.09
CA VAL A 513 -12.83 -11.04 -20.74
C VAL A 513 -13.69 -11.84 -21.70
N ASP A 514 -13.23 -11.94 -22.95
CA ASP A 514 -13.77 -12.84 -23.96
C ASP A 514 -12.72 -13.91 -24.30
N GLY A 515 -13.00 -15.16 -23.93
CA GLY A 515 -12.02 -16.23 -24.00
C GLY A 515 -10.78 -15.94 -23.15
N ASN A 516 -9.66 -15.63 -23.81
CA ASN A 516 -8.40 -15.22 -23.16
C ASN A 516 -8.04 -13.74 -23.41
N ARG A 517 -8.93 -12.96 -24.03
CA ARG A 517 -8.69 -11.56 -24.37
C ARG A 517 -9.38 -10.63 -23.38
N VAL A 518 -8.62 -9.70 -22.81
CA VAL A 518 -9.18 -8.58 -22.03
C VAL A 518 -9.66 -7.50 -23.00
N ASN A 519 -10.94 -7.14 -22.89
CA ASN A 519 -11.61 -6.16 -23.76
C ASN A 519 -12.07 -4.91 -23.01
N GLY A 520 -11.62 -4.71 -21.78
CA GLY A 520 -11.99 -3.56 -20.96
C GLY A 520 -12.13 -3.88 -19.48
N VAL A 521 -12.73 -2.95 -18.74
CA VAL A 521 -12.90 -3.05 -17.29
C VAL A 521 -14.26 -2.59 -16.83
N LEU A 522 -14.66 -3.06 -15.64
CA LEU A 522 -15.78 -2.54 -14.89
C LEU A 522 -15.26 -1.58 -13.81
N ILE A 523 -15.82 -0.36 -13.77
CA ILE A 523 -15.57 0.60 -12.70
C ILE A 523 -16.86 0.98 -11.97
N CYS A 524 -16.72 1.47 -10.74
CA CYS A 524 -17.77 2.14 -10.00
C CYS A 524 -17.38 3.60 -9.74
N ARG A 525 -18.27 4.53 -10.09
CA ARG A 525 -18.11 5.98 -9.89
C ARG A 525 -19.41 6.57 -9.38
N HIS A 526 -19.36 7.24 -8.22
CA HIS A 526 -20.54 7.90 -7.64
C HIS A 526 -21.76 6.95 -7.53
N GLY A 527 -21.50 5.69 -7.19
CA GLY A 527 -22.48 4.62 -7.12
C GLY A 527 -23.03 4.08 -8.46
N GLN A 528 -22.52 4.55 -9.61
CA GLN A 528 -22.84 4.00 -10.92
C GLN A 528 -21.79 2.98 -11.36
N LEU A 529 -22.24 1.80 -11.81
CA LEU A 529 -21.38 0.86 -12.53
C LEU A 529 -21.26 1.30 -13.99
N GLU A 530 -20.02 1.39 -14.47
CA GLU A 530 -19.69 1.79 -15.84
C GLU A 530 -18.75 0.75 -16.47
N LEU A 531 -19.03 0.35 -17.71
CA LEU A 531 -18.19 -0.53 -18.49
C LEU A 531 -17.38 0.31 -19.48
N ILE A 532 -16.06 0.23 -19.41
CA ILE A 532 -15.17 0.88 -20.40
C ILE A 532 -14.52 -0.22 -21.23
N GLN A 533 -14.94 -0.32 -22.49
CA GLN A 533 -14.38 -1.28 -23.44
C GLN A 533 -13.18 -0.69 -24.18
N SER A 534 -12.21 -1.53 -24.51
CA SER A 534 -10.97 -1.11 -25.17
C SER A 534 -10.43 -2.16 -26.12
N HIS A 535 -9.60 -1.72 -27.08
CA HIS A 535 -8.83 -2.66 -27.91
C HIS A 535 -7.62 -3.22 -27.15
N VAL A 536 -6.97 -2.35 -26.38
CA VAL A 536 -5.84 -2.69 -25.50
C VAL A 536 -6.07 -2.06 -24.13
N THR A 537 -5.96 -2.87 -23.08
CA THR A 537 -5.93 -2.40 -21.70
C THR A 537 -4.49 -2.44 -21.18
N ILE A 538 -4.07 -1.39 -20.48
CA ILE A 538 -2.85 -1.38 -19.67
C ILE A 538 -3.26 -1.50 -18.21
N ASP A 539 -2.84 -2.57 -17.53
CA ASP A 539 -2.92 -2.69 -16.08
C ASP A 539 -1.75 -1.93 -15.46
N ALA A 540 -2.03 -0.70 -15.03
CA ALA A 540 -1.11 0.17 -14.33
C ALA A 540 -1.59 0.48 -12.90
N THR A 541 -2.42 -0.41 -12.30
CA THR A 541 -2.96 -0.18 -10.95
C THR A 541 -1.87 -0.26 -9.88
N GLY A 542 -0.71 -0.83 -10.25
CA GLY A 542 0.39 -1.12 -9.33
C GLY A 542 0.18 -2.42 -8.55
N ASP A 543 -0.99 -3.04 -8.64
CA ASP A 543 -1.39 -4.22 -7.86
C ASP A 543 -1.87 -5.39 -8.76
N GLY A 544 -1.81 -5.21 -10.08
CA GLY A 544 -2.20 -6.21 -11.07
C GLY A 544 -3.67 -6.59 -11.00
N ASP A 545 -4.56 -5.63 -10.68
CA ASP A 545 -5.96 -5.92 -10.38
C ASP A 545 -6.73 -6.34 -11.64
N VAL A 546 -6.49 -5.73 -12.81
CA VAL A 546 -7.14 -6.14 -14.07
C VAL A 546 -6.69 -7.55 -14.45
N ALA A 547 -5.38 -7.81 -14.37
CA ALA A 547 -4.83 -9.13 -14.65
C ALA A 547 -5.42 -10.20 -13.71
N ALA A 548 -5.54 -9.90 -12.41
CA ALA A 548 -6.14 -10.80 -11.43
C ALA A 548 -7.63 -11.05 -11.70
N PHE A 549 -8.41 -10.00 -12.03
CA PHE A 549 -9.81 -10.16 -12.43
C PHE A 549 -9.96 -11.00 -13.71
N ALA A 550 -9.01 -10.88 -14.63
CA ALA A 550 -8.98 -11.65 -15.87
C ALA A 550 -8.46 -13.09 -15.71
N GLY A 551 -8.06 -13.49 -14.51
CA GLY A 551 -7.59 -14.86 -14.22
C GLY A 551 -6.12 -15.10 -14.54
N ALA A 552 -5.29 -14.07 -14.58
CA ALA A 552 -3.85 -14.23 -14.71
C ALA A 552 -3.24 -14.90 -13.46
N GLU A 553 -2.22 -15.74 -13.68
CA GLU A 553 -1.37 -16.24 -12.59
C GLU A 553 -0.44 -15.12 -12.10
N TYR A 554 -0.14 -15.13 -10.80
CA TYR A 554 0.73 -14.13 -10.18
C TYR A 554 1.41 -14.69 -8.93
N SER A 555 2.49 -14.05 -8.53
CA SER A 555 3.15 -14.23 -7.22
C SER A 555 2.98 -12.99 -6.35
N ILE A 556 3.15 -13.15 -5.03
CA ILE A 556 3.15 -12.05 -4.06
C ILE A 556 4.08 -12.41 -2.90
N GLY A 557 4.79 -11.42 -2.37
CA GLY A 557 5.66 -11.60 -1.22
C GLY A 557 6.89 -12.47 -1.50
N SER A 558 7.62 -12.79 -0.44
CA SER A 558 8.69 -13.79 -0.43
C SER A 558 8.15 -15.21 -0.58
N THR A 559 8.95 -16.12 -1.15
CA THR A 559 8.47 -17.50 -1.42
C THR A 559 8.33 -18.39 -0.17
N ARG A 560 8.91 -18.00 0.97
CA ARG A 560 8.84 -18.78 2.23
C ARG A 560 7.71 -18.32 3.15
N LEU A 561 7.72 -17.04 3.56
CA LEU A 561 6.74 -16.50 4.50
C LEU A 561 5.54 -15.87 3.79
N GLY A 562 5.68 -15.45 2.52
CA GLY A 562 4.66 -14.67 1.82
C GLY A 562 4.69 -13.18 2.16
N ASP A 563 5.65 -12.75 2.98
CA ASP A 563 5.74 -11.35 3.42
C ASP A 563 6.04 -10.42 2.26
N THR A 564 5.26 -9.35 2.18
CA THR A 564 5.52 -8.22 1.28
C THR A 564 6.55 -7.29 1.91
N GLN A 565 7.08 -6.37 1.10
CA GLN A 565 7.70 -5.16 1.63
C GLN A 565 6.72 -4.38 2.53
N ASN A 566 7.26 -3.68 3.53
CA ASN A 566 6.44 -2.77 4.33
C ASN A 566 5.81 -1.69 3.44
N TYR A 567 4.58 -1.31 3.75
CA TYR A 567 3.97 -0.12 3.14
C TYR A 567 4.36 1.12 3.95
N SER A 568 4.30 2.28 3.30
CA SER A 568 4.53 3.56 3.97
C SER A 568 3.30 4.47 3.99
N GLN A 569 3.26 5.36 4.98
CA GLN A 569 2.27 6.45 5.09
C GLN A 569 2.97 7.79 5.35
N TRP A 570 2.70 8.79 4.50
CA TRP A 570 3.37 10.09 4.58
C TRP A 570 2.47 11.16 5.19
N ASP A 571 2.98 11.83 6.23
CA ASP A 571 2.33 12.96 6.88
C ASP A 571 2.60 14.29 6.17
N VAL A 572 1.78 15.28 6.47
CA VAL A 572 2.01 16.70 6.17
C VAL A 572 2.38 17.41 7.48
N GLY A 573 3.68 17.62 7.73
CA GLY A 573 4.18 18.23 8.98
C GLY A 573 4.04 19.76 9.03
N ALA A 574 4.48 20.40 10.13
CA ALA A 574 4.46 21.87 10.29
C ALA A 574 5.44 22.61 9.35
N PRO A 575 5.28 23.93 9.10
CA PRO A 575 6.27 24.73 8.37
C PRO A 575 7.58 24.79 9.15
N GLY A 576 8.73 24.68 8.48
CA GLY A 576 10.06 24.79 9.11
C GLY A 576 10.53 23.59 9.95
N LYS A 577 9.61 22.73 10.41
CA LYS A 577 9.93 21.38 10.88
C LYS A 577 9.61 20.40 9.75
N LEU A 578 10.63 19.91 9.04
CA LEU A 578 10.45 18.68 8.29
C LEU A 578 9.92 17.64 9.29
N PRO A 579 8.75 17.02 9.08
CA PRO A 579 8.47 15.77 9.79
C PRO A 579 9.68 14.88 9.51
N SER A 580 10.29 14.25 10.53
CA SER A 580 11.57 13.55 10.35
C SER A 580 11.45 12.67 9.10
N ALA A 581 12.38 12.87 8.15
CA ALA A 581 12.28 12.35 6.80
C ALA A 581 12.58 10.84 6.72
N THR A 582 12.43 10.13 7.83
CA THR A 582 13.25 8.97 8.14
C THR A 582 12.39 7.91 8.82
N ASN A 583 12.09 6.92 7.99
CA ASN A 583 11.32 5.69 8.19
C ASN A 583 9.82 5.83 8.54
N ARG A 584 9.02 5.90 7.48
CA ARG A 584 7.55 5.82 7.48
C ARG A 584 7.04 4.44 7.08
N ASP A 585 7.85 3.40 7.22
CA ASP A 585 7.38 2.03 7.06
C ASP A 585 6.57 1.64 8.29
N TYR A 586 5.31 1.27 8.07
CA TYR A 586 4.36 1.04 9.16
C TYR A 586 4.27 -0.45 9.46
N ASP A 587 3.94 -1.23 8.44
CA ASP A 587 3.59 -2.63 8.59
C ASP A 587 3.69 -3.35 7.24
N ILE A 588 3.54 -4.67 7.24
CA ILE A 588 3.28 -5.48 6.04
C ILE A 588 1.77 -5.63 5.84
N ILE A 589 1.32 -5.58 4.59
CA ILE A 589 -0.10 -5.76 4.23
C ILE A 589 -0.22 -6.56 2.93
N ASP A 590 -0.96 -7.65 2.95
CA ASP A 590 -1.41 -8.32 1.71
C ASP A 590 -2.67 -7.62 1.19
N ILE A 591 -2.48 -6.54 0.42
CA ILE A 591 -3.60 -5.77 -0.15
C ILE A 591 -4.47 -6.54 -1.16
N THR A 592 -4.17 -7.80 -1.45
CA THR A 592 -5.11 -8.68 -2.16
C THR A 592 -6.30 -9.08 -1.28
N LYS A 593 -6.24 -8.75 0.01
CA LYS A 593 -7.28 -8.99 1.02
C LYS A 593 -8.01 -7.72 1.42
N ILE A 594 -9.33 -7.80 1.65
CA ILE A 594 -10.13 -6.66 2.10
C ILE A 594 -9.75 -6.31 3.54
N THR A 595 -9.59 -7.33 4.40
CA THR A 595 -9.13 -7.17 5.79
C THR A 595 -7.83 -6.35 5.87
N GLU A 596 -6.83 -6.70 5.08
CA GLU A 596 -5.51 -6.07 5.11
C GLU A 596 -5.52 -4.65 4.55
N LEU A 597 -6.33 -4.37 3.51
CA LEU A 597 -6.51 -3.00 3.03
C LEU A 597 -7.18 -2.11 4.08
N GLN A 598 -8.29 -2.57 4.68
CA GLN A 598 -8.96 -1.82 5.74
C GLN A 598 -8.04 -1.64 6.96
N ARG A 599 -7.27 -2.69 7.29
CA ARG A 599 -6.26 -2.63 8.35
C ARG A 599 -5.22 -1.57 8.04
N GLY A 600 -4.60 -1.56 6.86
CA GLY A 600 -3.62 -0.54 6.48
C GLY A 600 -4.19 0.89 6.53
N LEU A 601 -5.44 1.07 6.06
CA LEU A 601 -6.12 2.37 6.12
C LEU A 601 -6.29 2.85 7.56
N PHE A 602 -6.74 1.99 8.47
CA PHE A 602 -6.99 2.40 9.85
C PHE A 602 -5.68 2.80 10.57
N LEU A 603 -4.51 2.29 10.14
CA LEU A 603 -3.21 2.43 10.84
C LEU A 603 -2.69 3.79 10.53
N SER A 604 -2.79 4.09 9.24
CA SER A 604 -2.47 5.37 8.69
C SER A 604 -3.25 6.46 9.42
N HIS A 605 -4.52 6.25 9.78
CA HIS A 605 -5.27 7.23 10.57
C HIS A 605 -4.81 7.30 12.02
N TYR A 606 -4.52 6.14 12.63
CA TYR A 606 -4.16 6.07 14.03
C TYR A 606 -2.81 6.71 14.32
N GLU A 607 -1.80 6.42 13.50
CA GLU A 607 -0.44 6.93 13.71
C GLU A 607 -0.14 8.23 12.96
N ALA A 608 -1.03 8.73 12.09
CA ALA A 608 -0.82 9.99 11.40
C ALA A 608 -0.76 11.19 12.35
N HIS A 609 -0.05 12.22 11.90
CA HIS A 609 0.03 13.50 12.59
C HIS A 609 -1.32 14.25 12.59
N HIS A 610 -1.55 15.06 13.62
CA HIS A 610 -2.75 15.88 13.75
C HIS A 610 -2.99 16.84 12.57
N TYR A 611 -1.93 17.35 11.90
CA TYR A 611 -2.05 18.35 10.83
C TYR A 611 -2.79 17.79 9.61
N ASP A 612 -2.17 16.82 8.91
CA ASP A 612 -2.78 16.06 7.81
C ASP A 612 -1.87 14.90 7.41
N PHE A 613 -2.39 14.01 6.57
CA PHE A 613 -1.63 12.94 5.93
C PHE A 613 -2.13 12.66 4.52
N HIS A 614 -1.26 12.11 3.69
CA HIS A 614 -1.55 11.79 2.30
C HIS A 614 -2.58 10.63 2.20
N PRO A 615 -3.64 10.71 1.38
CA PRO A 615 -4.69 9.70 1.37
C PRO A 615 -4.27 8.37 0.70
N PHE A 616 -3.18 8.34 -0.07
CA PHE A 616 -2.72 7.14 -0.75
C PHE A 616 -1.81 6.30 0.15
N LEU A 617 -2.22 5.05 0.41
CA LEU A 617 -1.35 4.03 1.02
C LEU A 617 -0.20 3.70 0.06
N THR A 618 1.02 4.07 0.42
CA THR A 618 2.19 3.86 -0.44
C THR A 618 2.73 2.44 -0.29
N VAL A 619 1.97 1.48 -0.84
CA VAL A 619 2.34 0.06 -0.92
C VAL A 619 3.57 -0.10 -1.82
N ARG A 620 4.51 -0.95 -1.43
CA ARG A 620 5.77 -1.18 -2.17
C ARG A 620 5.75 -2.43 -3.03
N GLU A 621 4.94 -3.41 -2.65
CA GLU A 621 4.86 -4.72 -3.28
C GLU A 621 3.42 -5.24 -3.21
N SER A 622 2.97 -5.89 -4.29
CA SER A 622 1.68 -6.57 -4.39
C SER A 622 1.82 -7.71 -5.41
N ARG A 623 0.75 -8.05 -6.14
CA ARG A 623 0.79 -9.07 -7.18
C ARG A 623 1.80 -8.71 -8.27
N ARG A 624 2.64 -9.68 -8.63
CA ARG A 624 3.50 -9.67 -9.80
C ARG A 624 3.01 -10.73 -10.77
N VAL A 625 2.43 -10.30 -11.88
CA VAL A 625 1.75 -11.17 -12.84
C VAL A 625 2.76 -11.99 -13.63
N GLU A 626 2.44 -13.24 -13.97
CA GLU A 626 3.27 -14.06 -14.86
C GLU A 626 3.17 -13.57 -16.31
N GLY A 627 4.29 -13.07 -16.84
CA GLY A 627 4.46 -12.63 -18.21
C GLY A 627 5.09 -13.69 -19.09
N MET A 628 5.36 -13.34 -20.34
CA MET A 628 6.13 -14.20 -21.26
C MET A 628 7.58 -14.41 -20.79
N HIS A 629 8.10 -13.50 -19.97
CA HIS A 629 9.32 -13.65 -19.17
C HIS A 629 9.05 -13.12 -17.78
N VAL A 630 9.66 -13.74 -16.77
CA VAL A 630 9.68 -13.24 -15.39
C VAL A 630 11.09 -12.73 -15.14
N LEU A 631 11.26 -11.42 -15.04
CA LEU A 631 12.57 -10.83 -14.72
C LEU A 631 12.99 -11.24 -13.31
N ASP A 632 14.12 -11.91 -13.15
CA ASP A 632 14.60 -12.44 -11.87
C ASP A 632 15.88 -11.76 -11.36
N LEU A 633 16.33 -12.08 -10.14
CA LEU A 633 17.57 -11.55 -9.56
C LEU A 633 18.78 -11.82 -10.44
N ILE A 634 18.82 -12.97 -11.12
CA ILE A 634 20.00 -13.35 -11.89
C ILE A 634 20.12 -12.48 -13.13
N ASP A 635 19.01 -12.24 -13.82
CA ASP A 635 18.95 -11.28 -14.93
C ASP A 635 19.46 -9.91 -14.50
N CYS A 636 18.99 -9.43 -13.34
CA CYS A 636 19.42 -8.17 -12.76
C CYS A 636 20.94 -8.17 -12.47
N ALA A 637 21.44 -9.19 -11.76
CA ALA A 637 22.82 -9.23 -11.28
C ALA A 637 23.85 -9.50 -12.40
N GLU A 638 23.50 -10.25 -13.43
CA GLU A 638 24.38 -10.54 -14.58
C GLU A 638 24.31 -9.47 -15.67
N GLY A 639 23.35 -8.54 -15.58
CA GLY A 639 23.13 -7.54 -16.63
C GLY A 639 22.74 -8.19 -17.95
N THR A 640 21.83 -9.18 -17.91
CA THR A 640 21.36 -9.91 -19.09
C THR A 640 20.87 -8.92 -20.15
N HIS A 641 21.40 -9.05 -21.37
CA HIS A 641 20.95 -8.24 -22.48
C HIS A 641 19.79 -8.89 -23.25
N PHE A 642 18.71 -8.13 -23.46
CA PHE A 642 17.52 -8.58 -24.17
C PHE A 642 17.32 -7.84 -25.50
N THR A 643 17.00 -8.59 -26.56
CA THR A 643 16.73 -8.01 -27.89
C THR A 643 15.50 -7.09 -27.90
N ASP A 644 14.57 -7.31 -26.98
CA ASP A 644 13.31 -6.56 -26.83
C ASP A 644 13.33 -5.64 -25.60
N VAL A 645 14.50 -5.13 -25.20
CA VAL A 645 14.61 -4.12 -24.14
C VAL A 645 13.79 -2.87 -24.48
N ILE A 646 12.98 -2.40 -23.51
CA ILE A 646 12.13 -1.21 -23.65
C ILE A 646 12.56 -0.09 -22.72
N ALA A 647 13.04 -0.41 -21.52
CA ALA A 647 13.38 0.56 -20.49
C ALA A 647 14.54 0.03 -19.64
N LEU A 648 15.17 0.95 -18.92
CA LEU A 648 16.21 0.63 -17.94
C LEU A 648 15.68 1.01 -16.56
N ALA A 649 16.07 0.24 -15.56
CA ALA A 649 15.86 0.57 -14.17
C ALA A 649 17.17 0.51 -13.39
N SER A 650 17.30 1.25 -12.29
CA SER A 650 18.51 1.20 -11.48
C SER A 650 18.23 1.42 -10.00
N SER A 651 18.82 0.57 -9.16
CA SER A 651 18.85 0.72 -7.70
C SER A 651 19.97 -0.15 -7.11
N ASP A 652 20.24 0.06 -5.82
CA ASP A 652 20.74 -0.96 -4.91
C ASP A 652 19.66 -2.02 -4.59
N PHE A 653 20.03 -3.08 -3.87
CA PHE A 653 19.07 -4.03 -3.31
C PHE A 653 18.35 -3.36 -2.13
N ASP A 654 17.14 -2.84 -2.37
CA ASP A 654 16.37 -2.01 -1.43
C ASP A 654 15.16 -2.74 -0.78
N PRO A 655 15.35 -3.79 0.06
CA PRO A 655 14.25 -4.39 0.81
C PRO A 655 13.87 -3.50 2.02
N HIS A 656 12.58 -3.22 2.17
CA HIS A 656 11.99 -2.56 3.33
C HIS A 656 11.46 -3.53 4.40
N ASN A 657 11.51 -4.83 4.15
CA ASN A 657 11.30 -5.90 5.12
C ASN A 657 12.56 -6.81 5.21
N ILE A 658 12.50 -7.94 5.91
CA ILE A 658 13.62 -8.86 6.07
C ILE A 658 13.92 -9.56 4.75
N GLY A 659 15.16 -9.48 4.28
CA GLY A 659 15.62 -10.33 3.19
C GLY A 659 15.62 -11.81 3.62
N SER A 660 14.75 -12.59 2.99
CA SER A 660 14.48 -13.99 3.36
C SER A 660 14.96 -15.01 2.31
N SER A 661 15.47 -14.55 1.17
CA SER A 661 16.00 -15.40 0.11
C SER A 661 17.28 -16.12 0.54
N GLU A 662 17.56 -17.25 -0.10
CA GLU A 662 18.81 -17.99 0.11
C GLU A 662 20.05 -17.12 -0.19
N TYR A 663 19.96 -16.20 -1.14
CA TYR A 663 21.01 -15.22 -1.43
C TYR A 663 21.26 -14.28 -0.25
N THR A 664 20.22 -13.74 0.38
CA THR A 664 20.39 -12.91 1.59
C THR A 664 20.94 -13.75 2.75
N LYS A 665 20.43 -14.97 2.98
CA LYS A 665 20.89 -15.85 4.06
C LYS A 665 22.37 -16.21 3.93
N CYS A 666 22.86 -16.43 2.71
CA CYS A 666 24.27 -16.72 2.44
C CYS A 666 25.15 -15.45 2.37
N GLY A 667 24.59 -14.26 2.62
CA GLY A 667 25.32 -12.99 2.58
C GLY A 667 25.71 -12.53 1.18
N PHE A 668 25.04 -13.04 0.15
CA PHE A 668 25.28 -12.66 -1.25
C PHE A 668 24.47 -11.45 -1.70
N LEU A 669 23.33 -11.19 -1.05
CA LEU A 669 22.44 -10.11 -1.41
C LEU A 669 21.88 -9.48 -0.14
N LEU A 670 22.54 -8.43 0.32
CA LEU A 670 22.25 -7.78 1.60
C LEU A 670 21.58 -6.42 1.36
N PRO A 671 20.80 -5.90 2.31
CA PRO A 671 20.16 -4.59 2.15
C PRO A 671 21.17 -3.49 1.81
N HIS A 672 20.82 -2.66 0.82
CA HIS A 672 21.63 -1.57 0.29
C HIS A 672 23.01 -1.98 -0.28
N SER A 673 23.13 -3.23 -0.75
CA SER A 673 24.26 -3.69 -1.57
C SER A 673 23.92 -3.66 -3.06
N ASN A 674 24.94 -3.80 -3.92
CA ASN A 674 24.78 -4.02 -5.37
C ASN A 674 24.03 -2.91 -6.12
N ASP A 675 24.68 -1.78 -6.37
CA ASP A 675 24.19 -0.80 -7.34
C ASP A 675 24.23 -1.38 -8.76
N ILE A 676 23.06 -1.67 -9.32
CA ILE A 676 22.92 -2.26 -10.65
C ILE A 676 21.97 -1.47 -11.55
N THR A 677 22.19 -1.58 -12.85
CA THR A 677 21.25 -1.14 -13.89
C THR A 677 20.70 -2.37 -14.59
N VAL A 678 19.37 -2.46 -14.64
CA VAL A 678 18.62 -3.61 -15.11
C VAL A 678 17.91 -3.26 -16.42
N GLU A 679 18.00 -4.14 -17.41
CA GLU A 679 17.21 -4.07 -18.63
C GLU A 679 15.81 -4.65 -18.40
N VAL A 680 14.76 -3.88 -18.72
CA VAL A 680 13.37 -4.35 -18.66
C VAL A 680 12.93 -4.72 -20.09
N PRO A 681 12.70 -6.00 -20.41
CA PRO A 681 12.27 -6.41 -21.73
C PRO A 681 10.75 -6.36 -21.92
N TYR A 682 10.30 -6.13 -23.15
CA TYR A 682 8.88 -6.02 -23.51
C TYR A 682 8.05 -7.22 -23.07
N ARG A 683 8.60 -8.43 -23.23
CA ARG A 683 7.96 -9.69 -22.82
C ARG A 683 7.59 -9.77 -21.33
N CYS A 684 8.18 -8.94 -20.45
CA CYS A 684 7.76 -8.83 -19.04
C CYS A 684 6.44 -8.07 -18.86
N LEU A 685 6.06 -7.26 -19.86
CA LEU A 685 4.80 -6.50 -19.84
C LEU A 685 3.65 -7.29 -20.46
N VAL A 686 3.92 -8.40 -21.15
CA VAL A 686 2.92 -9.20 -21.85
C VAL A 686 2.53 -10.40 -20.98
N PRO A 687 1.30 -10.49 -20.45
CA PRO A 687 0.84 -11.64 -19.68
C PRO A 687 0.99 -12.95 -20.47
N LYS A 688 1.39 -14.02 -19.79
CA LYS A 688 1.69 -15.31 -20.42
C LYS A 688 0.49 -15.91 -21.18
N ARG A 689 -0.70 -15.78 -20.61
CA ARG A 689 -1.93 -16.44 -21.10
C ARG A 689 -2.99 -15.49 -21.65
N LEU A 690 -2.95 -14.22 -21.27
CA LEU A 690 -3.97 -13.23 -21.64
C LEU A 690 -3.53 -12.39 -22.84
N ASP A 691 -4.48 -12.09 -23.72
CA ASP A 691 -4.35 -11.15 -24.83
C ASP A 691 -5.09 -9.84 -24.53
N GLY A 692 -4.86 -8.80 -25.33
CA GLY A 692 -5.49 -7.47 -25.14
C GLY A 692 -5.05 -6.72 -23.88
N LEU A 693 -4.06 -7.24 -23.14
CA LEU A 693 -3.57 -6.68 -21.87
C LEU A 693 -2.06 -6.44 -21.92
N LEU A 694 -1.61 -5.30 -21.40
CA LEU A 694 -0.23 -5.02 -21.03
C LEU A 694 -0.13 -4.69 -19.55
N LEU A 695 1.00 -4.97 -18.93
CA LEU A 695 1.30 -4.67 -17.53
C LEU A 695 2.24 -3.46 -17.46
N SER A 696 2.05 -2.58 -16.48
CA SER A 696 2.96 -1.47 -16.20
C SER A 696 3.02 -1.12 -14.73
N GLY A 697 3.97 -0.26 -14.34
CA GLY A 697 4.20 0.09 -12.93
C GLY A 697 5.01 -0.98 -12.20
N ARG A 698 4.68 -1.29 -10.95
CA ARG A 698 5.41 -2.31 -10.17
C ARG A 698 4.87 -3.74 -10.34
N GLY A 699 3.68 -3.88 -10.92
CA GLY A 699 2.96 -5.16 -11.04
C GLY A 699 3.29 -5.98 -12.29
N TYR A 700 4.20 -5.50 -13.16
CA TYR A 700 4.66 -6.28 -14.31
C TYR A 700 5.44 -7.53 -13.88
N SER A 701 5.76 -8.39 -14.85
CA SER A 701 6.35 -9.69 -14.55
C SER A 701 7.80 -9.63 -14.08
N GLN A 702 7.99 -9.95 -12.80
CA GLN A 702 9.28 -10.00 -12.12
C GLN A 702 9.19 -10.81 -10.83
N THR A 703 10.32 -11.19 -10.24
CA THR A 703 10.39 -11.86 -8.94
C THR A 703 10.40 -10.86 -7.77
N HIS A 704 10.26 -11.37 -6.53
CA HIS A 704 10.33 -10.55 -5.31
C HIS A 704 11.68 -9.82 -5.19
N ASN A 705 12.78 -10.50 -5.52
CA ASN A 705 14.12 -9.92 -5.42
C ASN A 705 14.40 -8.93 -6.55
N ALA A 706 13.96 -9.24 -7.79
CA ALA A 706 14.12 -8.32 -8.92
C ALA A 706 13.39 -6.99 -8.69
N LEU A 707 12.20 -7.03 -8.10
CA LEU A 707 11.40 -5.83 -7.78
C LEU A 707 12.15 -4.80 -6.92
N GLN A 708 13.15 -5.21 -6.12
CA GLN A 708 13.93 -4.28 -5.31
C GLN A 708 14.79 -3.34 -6.17
N PHE A 709 15.13 -3.74 -7.39
CA PHE A 709 15.94 -2.94 -8.32
C PHE A 709 15.12 -2.09 -9.29
N THR A 710 13.86 -2.44 -9.52
CA THR A 710 13.12 -1.96 -10.70
C THR A 710 11.93 -1.05 -10.40
N ARG A 711 11.57 -0.89 -9.11
CA ARG A 711 10.38 -0.12 -8.68
C ARG A 711 10.61 1.38 -8.50
N MET A 712 11.79 1.90 -8.87
CA MET A 712 12.15 3.29 -8.64
C MET A 712 11.29 4.22 -9.50
N THR A 713 10.86 5.34 -8.92
CA THR A 713 9.86 6.22 -9.56
C THR A 713 10.34 6.78 -10.90
N ALA A 714 11.61 7.14 -11.03
CA ALA A 714 12.16 7.67 -12.28
C ALA A 714 12.02 6.65 -13.43
N ASP A 715 12.28 5.38 -13.14
CA ASP A 715 12.23 4.28 -14.11
C ASP A 715 10.79 3.96 -14.50
N LEU A 716 9.87 3.94 -13.51
CA LEU A 716 8.45 3.69 -13.75
C LEU A 716 7.78 4.79 -14.60
N ILE A 717 8.26 6.03 -14.56
CA ILE A 717 7.79 7.13 -15.42
C ILE A 717 8.10 6.83 -16.89
N VAL A 718 9.34 6.41 -17.16
CA VAL A 718 9.79 6.04 -18.52
C VAL A 718 9.07 4.79 -18.99
N LEU A 719 9.07 3.72 -18.17
CA LEU A 719 8.39 2.46 -18.47
C LEU A 719 6.92 2.68 -18.82
N GLY A 720 6.21 3.46 -18.00
CA GLY A 720 4.81 3.82 -18.22
C GLY A 720 4.60 4.45 -19.59
N TYR A 721 5.32 5.52 -19.90
CA TYR A 721 5.21 6.24 -21.17
C TYR A 721 5.42 5.34 -22.39
N LEU A 722 6.49 4.52 -22.38
CA LEU A 722 6.80 3.62 -23.49
C LEU A 722 5.77 2.49 -23.61
N THR A 723 5.20 2.00 -22.49
CA THR A 723 4.07 1.06 -22.50
C THR A 723 2.85 1.67 -23.21
N GLY A 724 2.58 2.95 -22.96
CA GLY A 724 1.52 3.71 -23.63
C GLY A 724 1.69 3.78 -25.15
N GLN A 725 2.90 4.09 -25.61
CA GLN A 725 3.20 4.13 -27.04
C GLN A 725 3.04 2.76 -27.71
N ILE A 726 3.46 1.68 -27.04
CA ILE A 726 3.24 0.31 -27.52
C ILE A 726 1.74 0.01 -27.63
N ALA A 727 0.95 0.34 -26.61
CA ALA A 727 -0.49 0.10 -26.63
C ALA A 727 -1.21 0.84 -27.77
N ALA A 728 -0.82 2.08 -28.05
CA ALA A 728 -1.34 2.83 -29.19
C ALA A 728 -1.02 2.12 -30.52
N ASP A 729 0.23 1.71 -30.74
CA ASP A 729 0.62 0.98 -31.95
C ASP A 729 -0.10 -0.36 -32.10
N LEU A 730 -0.28 -1.11 -31.01
CA LEU A 730 -1.08 -2.34 -30.99
C LEU A 730 -2.54 -2.06 -31.40
N ALA A 731 -3.14 -0.99 -30.85
CA ALA A 731 -4.51 -0.61 -31.17
C ALA A 731 -4.68 -0.17 -32.64
N TRP A 732 -3.68 0.49 -33.23
CA TRP A 732 -3.67 0.90 -34.63
C TRP A 732 -3.47 -0.26 -35.59
N THR A 733 -2.50 -1.13 -35.30
CA THR A 733 -2.15 -2.27 -36.15
C THR A 733 -3.07 -3.47 -35.95
N LYS A 734 -3.87 -3.48 -34.87
CA LYS A 734 -4.71 -4.60 -34.44
C LYS A 734 -3.90 -5.89 -34.23
N THR A 735 -2.67 -5.75 -33.78
CA THR A 735 -1.77 -6.86 -33.48
C THR A 735 -1.96 -7.34 -32.04
N GLU A 736 -1.85 -8.64 -31.81
CA GLU A 736 -1.80 -9.21 -30.45
C GLU A 736 -0.48 -8.84 -29.77
N PRO A 737 -0.45 -8.44 -28.48
CA PRO A 737 0.78 -8.12 -27.74
C PRO A 737 1.87 -9.20 -27.90
N ARG A 738 1.49 -10.48 -27.87
CA ARG A 738 2.43 -11.62 -27.97
C ARG A 738 3.10 -11.76 -29.33
N ARG A 739 2.58 -11.12 -30.38
CA ARG A 739 3.08 -11.18 -31.75
C ARG A 739 3.67 -9.86 -32.24
N TYR A 740 3.78 -8.87 -31.35
CA TYR A 740 4.18 -7.53 -31.70
C TYR A 740 5.69 -7.41 -31.93
N ASP A 741 6.10 -6.80 -33.04
CA ASP A 741 7.49 -6.44 -33.30
C ASP A 741 7.78 -5.02 -32.82
N LEU A 742 8.64 -4.93 -31.81
CA LEU A 742 9.03 -3.69 -31.15
C LEU A 742 10.08 -2.89 -31.97
N SER A 743 10.72 -3.50 -32.97
CA SER A 743 11.94 -2.97 -33.60
C SER A 743 11.80 -1.54 -34.13
N ARG A 744 10.63 -1.17 -34.65
CA ARG A 744 10.33 0.19 -35.12
C ARG A 744 10.36 1.19 -33.97
N LEU A 745 9.65 0.91 -32.87
CA LEU A 745 9.60 1.79 -31.71
C LEU A 745 10.96 1.91 -31.02
N GLN A 746 11.74 0.82 -30.91
CA GLN A 746 13.11 0.89 -30.39
C GLN A 746 13.99 1.87 -31.19
N LYS A 747 13.90 1.87 -32.53
CA LYS A 747 14.63 2.84 -33.38
C LYS A 747 14.20 4.29 -33.10
N GLU A 748 12.89 4.52 -32.94
CA GLU A 748 12.36 5.84 -32.57
C GLU A 748 12.89 6.30 -31.22
N TRP A 749 12.85 5.43 -30.20
CA TRP A 749 13.31 5.74 -28.85
C TRP A 749 14.82 5.95 -28.75
N VAL A 750 15.61 5.24 -29.55
CA VAL A 750 17.04 5.49 -29.67
C VAL A 750 17.32 6.86 -30.26
N ALA A 751 16.61 7.25 -31.32
CA ALA A 751 16.73 8.58 -31.93
C ALA A 751 16.32 9.70 -30.96
N GLN A 752 15.35 9.44 -30.08
CA GLN A 752 14.89 10.37 -29.05
C GLN A 752 15.76 10.37 -27.78
N GLY A 753 16.68 9.40 -27.63
CA GLY A 753 17.50 9.20 -26.44
C GLY A 753 16.73 8.69 -25.22
N TYR A 754 15.60 8.02 -25.45
CA TYR A 754 14.80 7.36 -24.40
C TYR A 754 15.33 5.96 -24.09
N LEU A 755 15.91 5.30 -25.10
CA LEU A 755 16.67 4.06 -24.99
C LEU A 755 18.10 4.33 -25.49
N PRO A 756 19.17 3.96 -24.77
CA PRO A 756 20.52 4.27 -25.24
C PRO A 756 20.91 3.41 -26.45
N ALA A 757 21.56 4.02 -27.45
CA ALA A 757 21.91 3.35 -28.71
C ALA A 757 22.81 2.11 -28.55
N SER A 758 23.61 2.06 -27.48
CA SER A 758 24.44 0.91 -27.15
C SER A 758 23.62 -0.37 -26.92
N TYR A 759 22.41 -0.26 -26.40
CA TYR A 759 21.54 -1.40 -26.14
C TYR A 759 20.90 -1.99 -27.41
N ALA A 760 20.76 -1.21 -28.48
CA ALA A 760 20.22 -1.74 -29.74
C ALA A 760 21.20 -2.69 -30.45
N ASN A 761 22.50 -2.60 -30.15
CA ASN A 761 23.56 -3.33 -30.86
C ASN A 761 24.33 -4.32 -29.97
N LYS A 762 23.94 -4.47 -28.69
CA LYS A 762 24.53 -5.47 -27.80
C LYS A 762 24.12 -6.88 -28.26
N LYS A 763 25.01 -7.85 -28.07
CA LYS A 763 24.69 -9.25 -28.34
C LYS A 763 23.80 -9.77 -27.21
N ALA A 764 22.66 -10.36 -27.56
CA ALA A 764 21.76 -10.95 -26.58
C ALA A 764 22.38 -12.17 -25.89
N GLY A 765 21.94 -12.39 -24.65
CA GLY A 765 22.25 -13.58 -23.86
C GLY A 765 23.05 -13.31 -22.59
N ASP A 766 23.07 -14.32 -21.72
CA ASP A 766 23.94 -14.36 -20.56
C ASP A 766 25.23 -15.15 -20.87
N LEU A 767 26.32 -14.80 -20.17
CA LEU A 767 27.59 -15.53 -20.29
C LEU A 767 27.69 -16.68 -19.27
N ARG A 768 26.64 -16.94 -18.49
CA ARG A 768 26.67 -17.92 -17.40
C ARG A 768 26.77 -19.35 -17.89
N SER A 769 26.36 -19.60 -19.14
CA SER A 769 26.47 -20.91 -19.78
C SER A 769 27.76 -21.09 -20.58
N ASP A 770 28.59 -20.06 -20.72
CA ASP A 770 29.86 -20.14 -21.45
C ASP A 770 30.91 -20.92 -20.65
N ALA A 771 31.45 -21.99 -21.23
CA ALA A 771 32.37 -22.89 -20.55
C ALA A 771 33.70 -22.20 -20.16
N THR A 772 34.15 -21.22 -20.94
CA THR A 772 35.37 -20.46 -20.68
C THR A 772 35.13 -19.52 -19.50
N GLU A 773 33.99 -18.84 -19.47
CA GLU A 773 33.61 -17.93 -18.40
C GLU A 773 33.37 -18.67 -17.08
N ILE A 774 32.66 -19.80 -17.10
CA ILE A 774 32.49 -20.65 -15.92
C ILE A 774 33.84 -21.04 -15.35
N ARG A 775 34.76 -21.56 -16.19
CA ARG A 775 36.08 -21.97 -15.74
C ARG A 775 36.91 -20.79 -15.24
N ARG A 776 36.80 -19.62 -15.85
CA ARG A 776 37.45 -18.38 -15.39
C ARG A 776 36.97 -18.01 -13.98
N ARG A 777 35.66 -17.92 -13.75
CA ARG A 777 35.07 -17.59 -12.44
C ARG A 777 35.51 -18.59 -11.35
N VAL A 778 35.44 -19.89 -11.65
CA VAL A 778 35.87 -20.94 -10.72
C VAL A 778 37.37 -20.88 -10.42
N ASN A 779 38.21 -20.61 -11.42
CA ASN A 779 39.65 -20.48 -11.21
C ASN A 779 40.02 -19.25 -10.37
N GLN A 780 39.31 -18.12 -10.54
CA GLN A 780 39.50 -16.94 -9.70
C GLN A 780 39.13 -17.23 -8.24
N LEU A 781 38.02 -17.94 -8.03
CA LEU A 781 37.62 -18.43 -6.71
C LEU A 781 38.72 -19.32 -6.10
N ALA A 782 39.28 -20.23 -6.89
CA ALA A 782 40.38 -21.12 -6.48
C ALA A 782 41.69 -20.40 -6.15
N GLN A 783 41.90 -19.18 -6.66
CA GLN A 783 43.06 -18.33 -6.35
C GLN A 783 42.86 -17.48 -5.09
N GLY A 784 41.67 -17.52 -4.49
CA GLY A 784 41.34 -16.79 -3.27
C GLY A 784 40.51 -15.51 -3.46
N ALA A 785 40.04 -15.22 -4.68
CA ALA A 785 39.21 -14.04 -4.95
C ALA A 785 37.78 -14.25 -4.42
N GLN A 786 37.46 -13.63 -3.29
CA GLN A 786 36.21 -13.88 -2.55
C GLN A 786 34.95 -13.43 -3.28
N GLU A 787 35.02 -12.37 -4.10
CA GLU A 787 33.89 -11.84 -4.86
C GLU A 787 33.30 -12.88 -5.82
N TYR A 788 34.12 -13.81 -6.30
CA TYR A 788 33.70 -14.87 -7.21
C TYR A 788 32.82 -15.93 -6.52
N LEU A 789 32.69 -15.91 -5.19
CA LEU A 789 31.77 -16.82 -4.50
C LEU A 789 30.32 -16.50 -4.90
N TYR A 790 29.96 -15.22 -4.94
CA TYR A 790 28.66 -14.77 -5.45
C TYR A 790 28.55 -14.95 -6.96
N GLU A 791 29.62 -14.68 -7.73
CA GLU A 791 29.57 -14.91 -9.19
C GLU A 791 29.34 -16.38 -9.55
N CYS A 792 29.95 -17.32 -8.82
CA CYS A 792 29.78 -18.74 -9.04
C CYS A 792 28.39 -19.23 -8.61
N SER A 793 27.76 -18.61 -7.60
CA SER A 793 26.43 -19.01 -7.12
C SER A 793 25.29 -18.69 -8.10
N ARG A 794 25.56 -17.83 -9.10
CA ARG A 794 24.60 -17.45 -10.14
C ARG A 794 24.65 -18.35 -11.38
N ILE A 795 25.69 -19.17 -11.51
CA ILE A 795 25.85 -20.12 -12.62
C ILE A 795 24.82 -21.25 -12.49
N PRO A 796 24.18 -21.70 -13.59
CA PRO A 796 23.30 -22.87 -13.55
C PRO A 796 23.98 -24.07 -12.89
N LYS A 797 23.30 -24.70 -11.93
CA LYS A 797 23.86 -25.75 -11.05
C LYS A 797 24.52 -26.88 -11.85
N GLU A 798 23.85 -27.34 -12.89
CA GLU A 798 24.28 -28.42 -13.78
C GLU A 798 25.56 -28.09 -14.58
N LYS A 799 25.90 -26.81 -14.72
CA LYS A 799 27.12 -26.33 -15.39
C LYS A 799 28.24 -26.02 -14.40
N ALA A 800 27.90 -25.47 -13.23
CA ALA A 800 28.86 -25.10 -12.20
C ALA A 800 29.50 -26.33 -11.53
N LEU A 801 28.66 -27.31 -11.14
CA LEU A 801 29.06 -28.38 -10.24
C LEU A 801 30.22 -29.27 -10.77
N PRO A 802 30.26 -29.67 -12.06
CA PRO A 802 31.38 -30.44 -12.60
C PRO A 802 32.72 -29.69 -12.53
N VAL A 803 32.72 -28.41 -12.87
CA VAL A 803 33.95 -27.58 -12.88
C VAL A 803 34.40 -27.28 -11.46
N LEU A 804 33.48 -26.92 -10.56
CA LEU A 804 33.78 -26.70 -9.14
C LEU A 804 34.38 -27.95 -8.49
N THR A 805 33.83 -29.12 -8.79
CA THR A 805 34.34 -30.42 -8.32
C THR A 805 35.77 -30.65 -8.78
N GLU A 806 36.01 -30.56 -10.09
CA GLU A 806 37.32 -30.80 -10.70
C GLU A 806 38.40 -29.89 -10.11
N VAL A 807 38.09 -28.60 -9.96
CA VAL A 807 39.03 -27.60 -9.44
C VAL A 807 39.23 -27.77 -7.94
N PHE A 808 38.18 -28.07 -7.16
CA PHE A 808 38.29 -28.33 -5.72
C PHE A 808 39.24 -29.49 -5.38
N GLU A 809 39.19 -30.57 -6.17
CA GLU A 809 40.07 -31.73 -6.01
C GLU A 809 41.54 -31.38 -6.28
N LYS A 810 41.81 -30.47 -7.23
CA LYS A 810 43.15 -30.05 -7.63
C LYS A 810 43.74 -28.93 -6.78
N THR A 811 42.90 -28.07 -6.19
CA THR A 811 43.36 -26.91 -5.42
C THR A 811 43.95 -27.35 -4.08
N THR A 812 45.19 -26.90 -3.82
CA THR A 812 45.91 -27.10 -2.55
C THR A 812 45.98 -25.84 -1.71
N GLN A 813 45.81 -24.65 -2.32
CA GLN A 813 45.80 -23.36 -1.61
C GLN A 813 44.63 -23.30 -0.60
N PRO A 814 44.88 -23.09 0.70
CA PRO A 814 43.84 -23.19 1.73
C PRO A 814 42.64 -22.25 1.53
N VAL A 815 42.90 -20.97 1.24
CA VAL A 815 41.85 -19.96 1.06
C VAL A 815 40.96 -20.30 -0.13
N GLY A 816 41.56 -20.57 -1.30
CA GLY A 816 40.82 -20.96 -2.49
C GLY A 816 40.04 -22.27 -2.31
N LYS A 817 40.62 -23.25 -1.62
CA LYS A 817 39.94 -24.53 -1.33
C LYS A 817 38.71 -24.35 -0.44
N LEU A 818 38.79 -23.48 0.56
CA LEU A 818 37.64 -23.11 1.40
C LEU A 818 36.55 -22.38 0.60
N LEU A 819 36.92 -21.45 -0.29
CA LEU A 819 35.94 -20.75 -1.14
C LEU A 819 35.25 -21.70 -2.14
N LEU A 820 35.98 -22.64 -2.73
CA LEU A 820 35.41 -23.70 -3.56
C LEU A 820 34.46 -24.60 -2.76
N ALA A 821 34.82 -24.96 -1.52
CA ALA A 821 33.92 -25.69 -0.61
C ALA A 821 32.62 -24.94 -0.36
N LYS A 822 32.69 -23.63 -0.09
CA LYS A 822 31.53 -22.74 0.07
C LYS A 822 30.64 -22.71 -1.19
N SER A 823 31.24 -22.64 -2.37
CA SER A 823 30.49 -22.66 -3.63
C SER A 823 29.85 -24.04 -3.92
N LEU A 824 30.53 -25.14 -3.62
CA LEU A 824 29.97 -26.49 -3.67
C LEU A 824 28.76 -26.63 -2.72
N ALA A 825 28.88 -26.11 -1.50
CA ALA A 825 27.82 -26.11 -0.50
C ALA A 825 26.56 -25.37 -0.96
N TRP A 826 26.70 -24.22 -1.63
CA TRP A 826 25.59 -23.50 -2.26
C TRP A 826 24.77 -24.40 -3.20
N PHE A 827 25.43 -25.26 -3.99
CA PHE A 827 24.78 -26.18 -4.92
C PHE A 827 24.31 -27.49 -4.27
N GLY A 828 24.44 -27.65 -2.95
CA GLY A 828 24.03 -28.84 -2.21
C GLY A 828 25.05 -29.99 -2.27
N ASP A 829 26.32 -29.70 -2.48
CA ASP A 829 27.40 -30.68 -2.44
C ASP A 829 28.17 -30.60 -1.11
N ALA A 830 28.27 -31.74 -0.42
CA ALA A 830 28.80 -31.82 0.93
C ALA A 830 30.32 -32.06 1.01
N ARG A 831 31.05 -32.20 -0.11
CA ARG A 831 32.47 -32.62 -0.09
C ARG A 831 33.40 -31.69 0.69
N GLY A 832 33.06 -30.41 0.79
CA GLY A 832 33.85 -29.39 1.47
C GLY A 832 33.36 -29.01 2.87
N VAL A 833 32.33 -29.67 3.42
CA VAL A 833 31.64 -29.20 4.64
C VAL A 833 32.56 -29.10 5.85
N THR A 834 33.53 -30.01 6.00
CA THR A 834 34.52 -29.95 7.10
C THR A 834 35.29 -28.63 7.09
N LEU A 835 35.70 -28.13 5.91
CA LEU A 835 36.43 -26.87 5.81
C LEU A 835 35.58 -25.67 6.25
N ILE A 836 34.30 -25.67 5.90
CA ILE A 836 33.36 -24.61 6.28
C ILE A 836 33.06 -24.70 7.78
N GLU A 837 32.88 -25.91 8.31
CA GLU A 837 32.67 -26.16 9.74
C GLU A 837 33.88 -25.74 10.59
N ASP A 838 35.10 -26.05 10.14
CA ASP A 838 36.34 -25.65 10.82
C ASP A 838 36.49 -24.13 10.89
N GLU A 839 36.22 -23.42 9.78
CA GLU A 839 36.19 -21.96 9.77
C GLU A 839 35.10 -21.41 10.70
N LEU A 840 33.89 -21.99 10.66
CA LEU A 840 32.78 -21.58 11.53
C LEU A 840 33.13 -21.73 13.02
N ARG A 841 33.71 -22.87 13.43
CA ARG A 841 34.15 -23.11 14.81
C ARG A 841 35.20 -22.10 15.23
N LYS A 842 36.17 -21.83 14.37
CA LYS A 842 37.22 -20.84 14.63
C LYS A 842 36.63 -19.45 14.83
N LEU A 843 35.86 -18.95 13.85
CA LEU A 843 35.28 -17.61 13.90
C LEU A 843 34.35 -17.42 15.10
N PHE A 844 33.55 -18.45 15.43
CA PHE A 844 32.65 -18.38 16.57
C PHE A 844 33.40 -18.37 17.91
N ALA A 845 34.48 -19.16 18.03
CA ALA A 845 35.33 -19.13 19.22
C ALA A 845 36.04 -17.77 19.38
N GLU A 846 36.52 -17.17 18.28
CA GLU A 846 37.10 -15.82 18.25
C GLU A 846 36.07 -14.77 18.70
N GLU A 847 34.85 -14.80 18.12
CA GLU A 847 33.76 -13.91 18.49
C GLU A 847 33.35 -14.04 19.97
N GLN A 848 33.30 -15.27 20.51
CA GLN A 848 33.03 -15.51 21.93
C GLN A 848 34.13 -14.98 22.85
N ALA A 849 35.40 -15.08 22.42
CA ALA A 849 36.54 -14.61 23.20
C ALA A 849 36.65 -13.08 23.20
N GLU A 850 36.37 -12.44 22.06
CA GLU A 850 36.36 -10.98 21.92
C GLU A 850 35.18 -10.35 22.64
N GLY A 851 34.06 -11.07 22.73
CA GLY A 851 32.80 -10.54 23.24
C GLY A 851 32.22 -9.46 22.32
N TYR A 852 31.10 -8.88 22.73
CA TYR A 852 30.46 -7.79 21.98
C TYR A 852 30.68 -6.46 22.69
N PRO A 853 30.97 -5.38 21.95
CA PRO A 853 30.89 -4.05 22.54
C PRO A 853 29.48 -3.82 23.09
N GLY A 854 29.37 -3.12 24.23
CA GLY A 854 28.07 -2.75 24.76
C GLY A 854 27.27 -1.93 23.75
N GLY A 855 26.05 -2.36 23.41
CA GLY A 855 25.22 -1.71 22.40
C GLY A 855 25.49 -2.12 20.94
N TYR A 856 25.98 -3.34 20.71
CA TYR A 856 26.15 -3.91 19.35
C TYR A 856 24.84 -3.99 18.57
N ILE A 857 24.85 -3.55 17.30
CA ILE A 857 23.80 -3.79 16.28
C ILE A 857 24.45 -4.42 15.06
N ASP A 858 23.76 -5.37 14.46
CA ASP A 858 23.95 -5.78 13.07
C ASP A 858 23.76 -4.56 12.13
N ASP A 859 24.80 -3.75 11.91
CA ASP A 859 24.72 -2.68 10.91
C ASP A 859 25.02 -3.22 9.50
N TYR A 860 24.26 -2.70 8.55
CA TYR A 860 24.54 -2.87 7.13
C TYR A 860 25.39 -1.70 6.60
N ASP A 861 25.76 -0.73 7.45
CA ASP A 861 26.50 0.46 7.03
C ASP A 861 27.94 0.09 6.63
N SER A 862 28.54 -0.92 7.28
CA SER A 862 29.82 -1.49 6.86
C SER A 862 29.77 -2.14 5.46
N ILE A 863 28.60 -2.55 4.95
CA ILE A 863 28.43 -3.22 3.65
C ILE A 863 27.85 -2.36 2.52
N ARG A 864 27.43 -1.13 2.84
CA ARG A 864 26.80 -0.22 1.89
C ARG A 864 27.77 0.21 0.79
N GLY A 865 27.35 0.10 -0.47
CA GLY A 865 28.16 0.52 -1.62
C GLY A 865 29.37 -0.38 -1.93
N ARG A 866 29.45 -1.61 -1.40
CA ARG A 866 30.51 -2.55 -1.78
C ARG A 866 30.32 -3.02 -3.23
N GLU A 867 31.35 -2.83 -4.06
CA GLU A 867 31.34 -3.28 -5.47
C GLU A 867 31.36 -4.82 -5.64
N LYS A 868 31.51 -5.61 -4.56
CA LYS A 868 31.93 -7.03 -4.68
C LYS A 868 31.37 -8.07 -3.68
N ASN A 869 30.34 -7.76 -2.87
CA ASN A 869 29.73 -8.72 -1.91
C ASN A 869 30.72 -9.49 -1.01
N GLN A 870 31.88 -8.90 -0.74
CA GLN A 870 32.85 -9.43 0.21
C GLN A 870 32.32 -9.16 1.61
N LEU A 871 32.43 -10.13 2.54
CA LEU A 871 31.97 -9.98 3.92
C LEU A 871 33.16 -9.77 4.85
N GLU A 872 33.07 -8.77 5.74
CA GLU A 872 34.09 -8.47 6.74
C GLU A 872 33.54 -8.72 8.15
N GLY A 873 34.45 -8.91 9.11
CA GLY A 873 34.10 -9.20 10.50
C GLY A 873 33.63 -10.64 10.76
N HIS A 874 33.55 -11.01 12.03
CA HIS A 874 33.14 -12.35 12.46
C HIS A 874 31.66 -12.63 12.14
N PHE A 875 30.78 -11.68 12.44
CA PHE A 875 29.33 -11.86 12.38
C PHE A 875 28.81 -12.35 11.03
N TRP A 876 29.05 -11.60 9.95
CA TRP A 876 28.52 -11.93 8.62
C TRP A 876 29.15 -13.21 8.04
N ARG A 877 30.41 -13.49 8.35
CA ARG A 877 31.11 -14.72 7.93
C ARG A 877 30.58 -15.96 8.67
N ILE A 878 30.31 -15.85 9.96
CA ILE A 878 29.63 -16.90 10.75
C ILE A 878 28.26 -17.19 10.14
N ASN A 879 27.46 -16.16 9.86
CA ASN A 879 26.13 -16.31 9.28
C ASN A 879 26.17 -16.94 7.88
N GLN A 880 27.10 -16.50 7.02
CA GLN A 880 27.31 -17.12 5.71
C GLN A 880 27.66 -18.60 5.85
N ASN A 881 28.56 -18.97 6.77
CA ASN A 881 28.94 -20.36 6.95
C ASN A 881 27.78 -21.23 7.47
N ILE A 882 26.98 -20.73 8.43
CA ILE A 882 25.76 -21.42 8.88
C ILE A 882 24.81 -21.68 7.70
N ALA A 883 24.55 -20.66 6.89
CA ALA A 883 23.64 -20.78 5.74
C ALA A 883 24.20 -21.69 4.65
N LEU A 884 25.49 -21.65 4.34
CA LEU A 884 26.10 -22.54 3.35
C LEU A 884 26.11 -24.00 3.81
N LEU A 885 26.37 -24.27 5.09
CA LEU A 885 26.23 -25.62 5.65
C LEU A 885 24.78 -26.12 5.54
N ALA A 886 23.79 -25.24 5.71
CA ALA A 886 22.39 -25.57 5.48
C ALA A 886 22.11 -25.93 4.01
N MET A 887 22.69 -25.18 3.07
CA MET A 887 22.59 -25.43 1.63
C MET A 887 23.22 -26.76 1.24
N ALA A 888 24.38 -27.12 1.82
CA ALA A 888 25.04 -28.41 1.62
C ALA A 888 24.15 -29.60 2.05
N GLY A 889 23.26 -29.38 3.02
CA GLY A 889 22.29 -30.39 3.46
C GLY A 889 22.91 -31.56 4.23
N SER A 890 24.11 -31.38 4.79
CA SER A 890 24.83 -32.41 5.56
C SER A 890 24.52 -32.31 7.05
N ALA A 891 24.32 -33.45 7.72
CA ALA A 891 24.14 -33.53 9.17
C ALA A 891 25.46 -33.49 9.96
N GLN A 892 26.62 -33.59 9.29
CA GLN A 892 27.93 -33.58 9.93
C GLN A 892 28.12 -32.38 10.89
N PRO A 893 27.74 -31.13 10.51
CA PRO A 893 27.92 -29.97 11.38
C PRO A 893 26.90 -29.85 12.51
N ASN A 894 25.96 -30.80 12.69
CA ASN A 894 24.87 -30.67 13.67
C ASN A 894 25.40 -30.41 15.09
N ALA A 895 26.50 -31.04 15.50
CA ALA A 895 27.09 -30.77 16.81
C ALA A 895 27.56 -29.32 16.97
N THR A 896 28.18 -28.74 15.92
CA THR A 896 28.59 -27.32 15.87
C THR A 896 27.40 -26.39 15.90
N ILE A 897 26.41 -26.64 15.05
CA ILE A 897 25.22 -25.79 14.97
C ILE A 897 24.46 -25.80 16.29
N ARG A 898 24.27 -26.98 16.91
CA ARG A 898 23.68 -27.09 18.24
C ARG A 898 24.44 -26.27 19.27
N HIS A 899 25.77 -26.37 19.29
CA HIS A 899 26.61 -25.59 20.18
C HIS A 899 26.41 -24.08 19.98
N ILE A 900 26.33 -23.61 18.72
CA ILE A 900 26.07 -22.20 18.42
C ILE A 900 24.67 -21.78 18.90
N ILE A 901 23.62 -22.60 18.70
CA ILE A 901 22.27 -22.30 19.21
C ILE A 901 22.30 -22.15 20.73
N GLU A 902 22.96 -23.07 21.44
CA GLU A 902 23.05 -23.07 22.92
C GLU A 902 23.76 -21.84 23.48
N HIS A 903 24.63 -21.20 22.70
CA HIS A 903 25.43 -20.03 23.07
C HIS A 903 25.01 -18.75 22.33
N THR A 904 23.94 -18.81 21.54
CA THR A 904 23.30 -17.63 20.98
C THR A 904 22.25 -17.15 22.00
N ALA A 905 22.15 -15.84 22.16
CA ALA A 905 21.08 -15.16 22.90
C ALA A 905 20.47 -14.08 22.00
N SER A 906 19.47 -13.32 22.45
CA SER A 906 19.02 -12.15 21.69
C SER A 906 20.15 -11.15 21.49
N GLY A 907 21.04 -11.04 22.48
CA GLY A 907 22.14 -10.07 22.58
C GLY A 907 21.94 -9.18 23.81
N GLY A 908 23.02 -8.94 24.56
CA GLY A 908 22.98 -8.24 25.85
C GLY A 908 23.20 -6.73 25.72
N GLY A 909 22.12 -5.96 25.85
CA GLY A 909 22.16 -4.51 26.07
C GLY A 909 21.56 -3.66 24.95
N PHE A 910 20.76 -2.66 25.36
CA PHE A 910 20.15 -1.65 24.48
C PHE A 910 21.19 -0.87 23.67
N VAL A 911 20.78 -0.40 22.50
CA VAL A 911 21.65 0.38 21.62
C VAL A 911 21.27 1.85 21.65
N GLU A 912 22.28 2.71 21.64
CA GLU A 912 22.16 4.16 21.59
C GLU A 912 21.55 4.65 20.26
N ARG A 913 20.87 5.78 20.29
CA ARG A 913 20.12 6.35 19.16
C ARG A 913 21.08 7.01 18.15
N THR A 914 21.52 6.27 17.13
CA THR A 914 22.47 6.79 16.13
C THR A 914 21.80 7.47 14.94
N ASN A 915 20.59 7.05 14.54
CA ASN A 915 19.79 7.71 13.49
C ASN A 915 18.31 7.35 13.58
N ASP A 916 17.50 8.06 12.80
CA ASP A 916 16.05 7.92 12.79
C ASP A 916 15.52 6.59 12.24
N TYR A 917 16.27 5.92 11.36
CA TYR A 917 15.90 4.59 10.85
C TYR A 917 15.89 3.55 11.98
N TYR A 918 16.95 3.52 12.81
CA TYR A 918 16.98 2.68 14.01
C TYR A 918 16.06 3.20 15.12
N ASN A 919 15.79 4.51 15.19
CA ASN A 919 14.79 5.05 16.14
C ASN A 919 13.38 4.54 15.84
N GLY A 920 13.06 4.38 14.55
CA GLY A 920 11.79 3.86 14.05
C GLY A 920 11.68 2.33 13.98
N ARG A 921 12.69 1.57 14.44
CA ARG A 921 12.75 0.08 14.38
C ARG A 921 13.24 -0.52 15.71
N ILE A 922 12.46 -0.31 16.77
CA ILE A 922 12.80 -0.63 18.16
C ILE A 922 12.99 -2.14 18.37
N ASP A 923 12.32 -2.98 17.59
CA ASP A 923 12.44 -4.44 17.67
C ASP A 923 13.81 -4.99 17.27
N LEU A 924 14.45 -4.39 16.26
CA LEU A 924 15.83 -4.73 15.90
C LEU A 924 16.84 -4.34 16.99
N LYS A 925 16.47 -3.44 17.92
CA LYS A 925 17.31 -3.11 19.09
C LYS A 925 17.18 -4.12 20.23
N PHE A 926 16.12 -4.94 20.26
CA PHE A 926 15.94 -5.97 21.28
C PHE A 926 16.68 -7.27 20.96
N VAL A 927 16.92 -7.51 19.67
CA VAL A 927 17.55 -8.74 19.20
C VAL A 927 18.75 -8.39 18.30
N PRO A 928 19.89 -7.96 18.88
CA PRO A 928 21.13 -7.79 18.14
C PRO A 928 21.48 -8.96 17.21
N PHE A 929 21.28 -10.22 17.63
CA PHE A 929 21.61 -11.41 16.81
C PHE A 929 20.48 -11.88 15.89
N TYR A 930 19.64 -10.95 15.41
CA TYR A 930 18.46 -11.25 14.62
C TYR A 930 18.76 -12.15 13.41
N ASN A 931 19.75 -11.76 12.59
CA ASN A 931 20.09 -12.52 11.38
C ASN A 931 20.69 -13.89 11.70
N ARG A 932 21.46 -14.00 12.79
CA ARG A 932 22.01 -15.28 13.25
C ARG A 932 20.92 -16.27 13.61
N ILE A 933 19.95 -15.84 14.40
CA ILE A 933 18.84 -16.70 14.82
C ILE A 933 18.06 -17.16 13.58
N LEU A 934 17.80 -16.27 12.62
CA LEU A 934 17.16 -16.66 11.36
C LEU A 934 17.99 -17.66 10.55
N ASN A 935 19.33 -17.52 10.51
CA ASN A 935 20.20 -18.47 9.79
C ASN A 935 20.28 -19.83 10.51
N LEU A 936 20.24 -19.86 11.84
CA LEU A 936 20.13 -21.10 12.61
C LEU A 936 18.80 -21.82 12.35
N CYS A 937 17.69 -21.06 12.28
CA CYS A 937 16.40 -21.59 11.86
C CYS A 937 16.47 -22.14 10.43
N PHE A 938 17.03 -21.38 9.50
CA PHE A 938 17.23 -21.79 8.10
C PHE A 938 18.03 -23.09 7.98
N TYR A 939 19.07 -23.28 8.81
CA TYR A 939 19.79 -24.55 8.91
C TYR A 939 18.87 -25.68 9.39
N ALA A 940 18.20 -25.49 10.51
CA ALA A 940 17.33 -26.50 11.10
C ALA A 940 16.13 -26.86 10.21
N GLU A 941 15.62 -25.96 9.37
CA GLU A 941 14.59 -26.32 8.39
C GLU A 941 15.12 -27.25 7.29
N ARG A 942 16.39 -27.09 6.87
CA ARG A 942 17.02 -27.87 5.78
C ARG A 942 17.72 -29.14 6.25
N VAL A 943 18.19 -29.16 7.49
CA VAL A 943 18.86 -30.29 8.13
C VAL A 943 18.26 -30.49 9.52
N PRO A 944 16.96 -30.84 9.62
CA PRO A 944 16.29 -30.92 10.91
C PRO A 944 16.80 -32.10 11.73
N ASP A 945 16.98 -31.87 13.03
CA ASP A 945 17.46 -32.85 14.00
C ASP A 945 16.77 -32.62 15.35
N ALA A 946 16.26 -33.69 15.96
CA ALA A 946 15.62 -33.62 17.27
C ALA A 946 16.58 -33.12 18.37
N ALA A 947 17.89 -33.28 18.19
CA ALA A 947 18.92 -32.77 19.10
C ALA A 947 18.97 -31.23 19.18
N PHE A 948 18.38 -30.51 18.22
CA PHE A 948 18.27 -29.05 18.27
C PHE A 948 17.15 -28.56 19.18
N ILE A 949 16.16 -29.40 19.49
CA ILE A 949 14.95 -28.99 20.23
C ILE A 949 15.30 -28.32 21.58
N PRO A 950 16.14 -28.91 22.45
CA PRO A 950 16.43 -28.29 23.75
C PRO A 950 17.15 -26.94 23.61
N ALA A 951 18.01 -26.79 22.59
CA ALA A 951 18.76 -25.57 22.35
C ALA A 951 17.84 -24.43 21.87
N PHE A 952 16.90 -24.71 20.96
CA PHE A 952 15.90 -23.72 20.54
C PHE A 952 14.91 -23.39 21.66
N GLU A 953 14.50 -24.38 22.46
CA GLU A 953 13.62 -24.12 23.62
C GLU A 953 14.32 -23.25 24.67
N LYS A 954 15.62 -23.46 24.91
CA LYS A 954 16.44 -22.55 25.73
C LYS A 954 16.46 -21.14 25.13
N LEU A 955 16.70 -21.01 23.83
CA LEU A 955 16.72 -19.71 23.15
C LEU A 955 15.37 -18.99 23.28
N LEU A 956 14.24 -19.71 23.18
CA LEU A 956 12.91 -19.15 23.37
C LEU A 956 12.64 -18.64 24.79
N THR A 957 13.37 -19.10 25.81
CA THR A 957 13.25 -18.54 27.16
C THR A 957 13.70 -17.09 27.24
N ASP A 958 14.47 -16.61 26.25
CA ASP A 958 14.84 -15.22 26.10
C ASP A 958 13.59 -14.36 25.85
N GLN A 959 13.35 -13.42 26.76
CA GLN A 959 12.18 -12.56 26.69
C GLN A 959 12.20 -11.65 25.47
N ASN A 960 13.32 -11.39 24.81
CA ASN A 960 13.38 -10.57 23.61
C ASN A 960 13.06 -11.33 22.32
N ILE A 961 12.86 -12.66 22.39
CA ILE A 961 12.68 -13.51 21.20
C ILE A 961 11.23 -14.02 21.03
N GLN A 962 10.44 -14.07 22.11
CA GLN A 962 9.05 -14.59 22.10
C GLN A 962 8.01 -13.50 22.48
N GLY A 963 6.70 -13.67 22.29
CA GLY A 963 5.64 -12.73 22.70
C GLY A 963 5.26 -11.60 21.73
N TYR A 964 5.62 -11.69 20.45
CA TYR A 964 5.36 -10.71 19.40
C TYR A 964 4.04 -10.91 18.66
N ARG A 965 3.47 -12.13 18.61
CA ARG A 965 2.10 -12.35 18.10
C ARG A 965 1.12 -11.34 18.68
N THR A 966 0.28 -10.75 17.84
CA THR A 966 -0.72 -9.76 18.28
C THR A 966 -2.04 -9.92 17.55
N GLN A 967 -3.13 -9.62 18.26
CA GLN A 967 -4.47 -9.34 17.69
C GLN A 967 -4.79 -7.85 17.78
N ASP A 968 -3.92 -7.10 18.44
CA ASP A 968 -4.10 -5.70 18.74
C ASP A 968 -3.48 -4.86 17.63
N TYR A 969 -4.38 -4.11 17.01
CA TYR A 969 -4.16 -3.24 15.88
C TYR A 969 -3.07 -2.18 16.11
N ASP A 970 -3.06 -1.57 17.29
CA ASP A 970 -2.18 -0.47 17.69
C ASP A 970 -0.77 -0.93 18.09
N GLN A 971 -0.54 -2.25 18.14
CA GLN A 971 0.74 -2.83 18.53
C GLN A 971 1.54 -3.39 17.34
N VAL A 972 0.98 -3.41 16.12
CA VAL A 972 1.54 -4.12 14.96
C VAL A 972 2.94 -3.64 14.56
N ARG A 973 3.15 -2.32 14.50
CA ARG A 973 4.38 -1.69 13.96
C ARG A 973 5.68 -2.20 14.57
N TRP A 974 5.69 -2.53 15.86
CA TRP A 974 6.88 -2.96 16.60
C TRP A 974 6.97 -4.47 16.80
N ARG A 975 6.03 -5.21 16.19
CA ARG A 975 5.87 -6.64 16.40
C ARG A 975 6.18 -7.45 15.15
N VAL A 976 6.12 -6.86 13.96
CA VAL A 976 6.34 -7.56 12.68
C VAL A 976 7.67 -8.32 12.64
N TYR A 977 8.80 -7.68 12.97
CA TYR A 977 10.10 -8.35 12.83
C TYR A 977 10.31 -9.38 13.93
N GLY A 978 9.87 -9.11 15.15
CA GLY A 978 9.84 -10.12 16.22
C GLY A 978 8.95 -11.32 15.88
N ALA A 979 7.79 -11.09 15.26
CA ALA A 979 6.89 -12.15 14.81
C ALA A 979 7.49 -13.01 13.68
N ASN A 980 8.20 -12.39 12.74
CA ASN A 980 8.96 -13.12 11.72
C ASN A 980 10.02 -14.05 12.33
N LEU A 981 10.68 -13.59 13.39
CA LEU A 981 11.66 -14.40 14.13
C LEU A 981 11.00 -15.59 14.83
N GLU A 982 9.89 -15.35 15.52
CA GLU A 982 9.11 -16.39 16.19
C GLU A 982 8.56 -17.43 15.24
N LEU A 983 8.04 -17.01 14.08
CA LEU A 983 7.53 -17.92 13.06
C LEU A 983 8.64 -18.78 12.47
N ALA A 984 9.83 -18.21 12.22
CA ALA A 984 10.99 -18.97 11.78
C ALA A 984 11.43 -20.00 12.84
N LEU A 985 11.46 -19.62 14.11
CA LEU A 985 11.75 -20.53 15.23
C LEU A 985 10.69 -21.63 15.36
N ALA A 986 9.41 -21.27 15.29
CA ALA A 986 8.30 -22.21 15.37
C ALA A 986 8.37 -23.26 14.25
N ALA A 987 8.61 -22.82 13.01
CA ALA A 987 8.75 -23.70 11.86
C ALA A 987 9.99 -24.61 11.96
N ALA A 988 11.16 -24.05 12.30
CA ALA A 988 12.39 -24.82 12.50
C ALA A 988 12.22 -25.91 13.57
N MET A 989 11.69 -25.55 14.75
CA MET A 989 11.42 -26.51 15.82
C MET A 989 10.38 -27.56 15.43
N ALA A 990 9.30 -27.18 14.74
CA ALA A 990 8.26 -28.11 14.30
C ALA A 990 8.84 -29.11 13.29
N ARG A 991 9.73 -28.66 12.40
CA ARG A 991 10.50 -29.51 11.48
C ARG A 991 11.47 -30.44 12.18
N CYS A 992 12.09 -30.02 13.29
CA CYS A 992 12.88 -30.89 14.17
C CYS A 992 12.03 -31.87 15.00
N GLY A 993 10.71 -31.69 15.02
CA GLY A 993 9.76 -32.56 15.74
C GLY A 993 9.33 -32.08 17.12
N SER A 994 9.55 -30.81 17.48
CA SER A 994 9.18 -30.23 18.78
C SER A 994 7.69 -29.97 18.92
N LYS A 995 7.08 -30.39 20.04
CA LYS A 995 5.69 -30.02 20.41
C LYS A 995 5.48 -28.51 20.48
N THR A 996 6.45 -27.80 21.05
CA THR A 996 6.42 -26.34 21.23
C THR A 996 6.31 -25.64 19.88
N GLY A 997 7.08 -26.08 18.87
CA GLY A 997 7.01 -25.52 17.51
C GLY A 997 5.63 -25.64 16.86
N TYR A 998 5.01 -26.83 16.91
CA TYR A 998 3.65 -27.01 16.37
C TYR A 998 2.60 -26.17 17.13
N ALA A 999 2.73 -26.05 18.45
CA ALA A 999 1.82 -25.24 19.26
C ALA A 999 1.94 -23.75 18.89
N MET A 1000 3.16 -23.23 18.74
CA MET A 1000 3.40 -21.84 18.31
C MET A 1000 2.83 -21.57 16.92
N LEU A 1001 3.01 -22.46 15.94
CA LEU A 1001 2.37 -22.31 14.62
C LEU A 1001 0.84 -22.24 14.75
N ALA A 1002 0.23 -23.14 15.54
CA ALA A 1002 -1.22 -23.11 15.77
C ALA A 1002 -1.67 -21.81 16.45
N ASP A 1003 -0.85 -21.25 17.33
CA ASP A 1003 -1.10 -19.99 18.00
C ASP A 1003 -1.06 -18.78 17.05
N TYR A 1004 -0.20 -18.79 16.03
CA TYR A 1004 -0.09 -17.72 15.02
C TYR A 1004 -1.27 -17.63 14.05
N LEU A 1005 -2.14 -18.66 13.99
CA LEU A 1005 -3.41 -18.57 13.26
C LEU A 1005 -4.36 -17.50 13.84
N ASN A 1006 -4.12 -17.12 15.10
CA ASN A 1006 -4.83 -16.06 15.78
C ASN A 1006 -4.10 -14.71 15.73
N ASP A 1007 -3.05 -14.53 14.90
CA ASP A 1007 -2.42 -13.22 14.73
C ASP A 1007 -3.36 -12.23 14.01
N ILE A 1008 -2.97 -10.98 13.80
CA ILE A 1008 -3.75 -10.01 13.01
C ILE A 1008 -3.33 -10.01 11.54
N HIS A 1009 -2.06 -10.33 11.24
CA HIS A 1009 -1.53 -10.32 9.88
C HIS A 1009 -1.99 -11.56 9.12
N TYR A 1010 -2.67 -11.35 7.99
CA TYR A 1010 -3.11 -12.46 7.13
C TYR A 1010 -1.93 -13.36 6.70
N THR A 1011 -0.78 -12.76 6.34
CA THR A 1011 0.40 -13.50 5.88
C THR A 1011 0.92 -14.48 6.92
N PHE A 1012 0.99 -14.09 8.19
CA PHE A 1012 1.42 -14.96 9.28
C PHE A 1012 0.47 -16.14 9.50
N LYS A 1013 -0.85 -15.91 9.40
CA LYS A 1013 -1.84 -16.99 9.45
C LYS A 1013 -1.69 -17.94 8.28
N GLN A 1014 -1.50 -17.40 7.08
CA GLN A 1014 -1.36 -18.19 5.86
C GLN A 1014 -0.13 -19.09 5.95
N PHE A 1015 1.02 -18.54 6.37
CA PHE A 1015 2.24 -19.30 6.60
C PHE A 1015 2.02 -20.41 7.64
N ALA A 1016 1.50 -20.07 8.82
CA ALA A 1016 1.28 -21.03 9.90
C ALA A 1016 0.35 -22.17 9.49
N SER A 1017 -0.76 -21.85 8.79
CA SER A 1017 -1.70 -22.86 8.28
C SER A 1017 -1.03 -23.77 7.25
N ALA A 1018 -0.28 -23.20 6.29
CA ALA A 1018 0.39 -23.97 5.24
C ALA A 1018 1.48 -24.88 5.82
N GLU A 1019 2.25 -24.40 6.79
CA GLU A 1019 3.30 -25.17 7.44
C GLU A 1019 2.74 -26.33 8.26
N LEU A 1020 1.68 -26.08 9.06
CA LEU A 1020 0.98 -27.14 9.80
C LEU A 1020 0.40 -28.21 8.87
N ARG A 1021 -0.24 -27.81 7.75
CA ARG A 1021 -0.73 -28.76 6.73
C ARG A 1021 0.39 -29.61 6.17
N THR A 1022 1.52 -28.99 5.84
CA THR A 1022 2.69 -29.71 5.29
C THR A 1022 3.22 -30.74 6.30
N LEU A 1023 3.37 -30.37 7.57
CA LEU A 1023 3.98 -31.21 8.60
C LEU A 1023 3.07 -32.30 9.17
N THR A 1024 1.74 -32.11 9.08
CA THR A 1024 0.74 -33.03 9.68
C THR A 1024 -0.10 -33.76 8.65
N GLN A 1025 -0.19 -33.27 7.41
CA GLN A 1025 -1.13 -33.71 6.36
C GLN A 1025 -2.62 -33.50 6.73
N ALA A 1026 -2.92 -32.84 7.85
CA ALA A 1026 -4.27 -32.42 8.24
C ALA A 1026 -4.61 -31.06 7.64
N ASN A 1027 -5.90 -30.70 7.59
CA ASN A 1027 -6.34 -29.36 7.19
C ASN A 1027 -7.52 -28.90 8.07
N HIS A 1028 -7.25 -27.92 8.92
CA HIS A 1028 -8.26 -27.25 9.74
C HIS A 1028 -8.42 -25.77 9.37
N GLY A 1029 -7.99 -25.37 8.17
CA GLY A 1029 -8.06 -23.98 7.73
C GLY A 1029 -7.30 -23.05 8.68
N TYR A 1030 -7.99 -21.99 9.11
CA TYR A 1030 -7.51 -20.99 10.06
C TYR A 1030 -8.05 -21.19 11.49
N ASP A 1031 -8.69 -22.33 11.80
CA ASP A 1031 -9.22 -22.63 13.13
C ASP A 1031 -8.09 -23.05 14.09
N ALA A 1032 -7.59 -22.08 14.86
CA ALA A 1032 -6.51 -22.30 15.82
C ALA A 1032 -6.85 -23.36 16.88
N GLU A 1033 -8.10 -23.46 17.34
CA GLU A 1033 -8.48 -24.40 18.40
C GLU A 1033 -8.59 -25.83 17.86
N ALA A 1034 -9.09 -26.00 16.64
CA ALA A 1034 -9.04 -27.28 15.94
C ALA A 1034 -7.60 -27.75 15.73
N TRP A 1035 -6.71 -26.84 15.30
CA TRP A 1035 -5.29 -27.13 15.16
C TRP A 1035 -4.63 -27.50 16.50
N LYS A 1036 -4.87 -26.75 17.57
CA LYS A 1036 -4.34 -27.07 18.91
C LYS A 1036 -4.79 -28.45 19.40
N LYS A 1037 -6.08 -28.79 19.23
CA LYS A 1037 -6.62 -30.12 19.59
C LYS A 1037 -5.98 -31.23 18.77
N HIS A 1038 -5.72 -30.99 17.48
CA HIS A 1038 -5.02 -31.95 16.63
C HIS A 1038 -3.57 -32.13 17.09
N VAL A 1039 -2.83 -31.02 17.21
CA VAL A 1039 -1.42 -30.96 17.66
C VAL A 1039 -1.21 -31.64 19.01
N ALA A 1040 -2.14 -31.46 19.96
CA ALA A 1040 -2.06 -32.07 21.29
C ALA A 1040 -2.13 -33.61 21.29
N LYS A 1041 -2.71 -34.22 20.26
CA LYS A 1041 -2.88 -35.68 20.12
C LYS A 1041 -1.70 -36.37 19.41
N LEU A 1042 -0.79 -35.60 18.82
CA LEU A 1042 0.36 -36.16 18.10
C LEU A 1042 1.44 -36.66 19.07
N PRO A 1043 2.20 -37.71 18.71
CA PRO A 1043 3.37 -38.14 19.49
C PRO A 1043 4.56 -37.19 19.31
N TYR A 1044 5.39 -37.00 20.35
CA TYR A 1044 6.58 -36.14 20.31
C TYR A 1044 7.81 -36.82 20.99
N PRO A 1045 9.04 -36.55 20.52
CA PRO A 1045 9.35 -35.76 19.33
C PRO A 1045 8.86 -36.45 18.06
N ARG A 1046 8.34 -35.67 17.11
CA ARG A 1046 7.93 -36.21 15.80
C ARG A 1046 9.17 -36.51 14.95
N PRO A 1047 9.09 -37.41 13.96
CA PRO A 1047 10.14 -37.54 12.96
C PRO A 1047 10.45 -36.20 12.30
N ALA A 1048 11.75 -35.92 12.15
CA ALA A 1048 12.25 -34.70 11.54
C ALA A 1048 11.80 -34.62 10.06
N GLN A 1049 11.36 -33.44 9.61
CA GLN A 1049 10.83 -33.21 8.27
C GLN A 1049 11.53 -32.03 7.58
N LYS A 1050 12.42 -32.36 6.63
CA LYS A 1050 13.20 -31.38 5.87
C LYS A 1050 12.31 -30.49 5.00
N LEU A 1051 12.60 -29.20 4.95
CA LEU A 1051 12.07 -28.28 3.96
C LEU A 1051 12.73 -28.54 2.61
N VAL A 1052 11.93 -28.88 1.61
CA VAL A 1052 12.36 -29.00 0.22
C VAL A 1052 11.73 -27.84 -0.55
N LYS A 1053 12.56 -26.89 -0.96
CA LYS A 1053 12.20 -25.67 -1.68
C LYS A 1053 13.29 -25.38 -2.73
N ALA A 1054 12.89 -24.85 -3.88
CA ALA A 1054 13.83 -24.31 -4.88
C ALA A 1054 14.44 -22.99 -4.38
N VAL A 1055 15.67 -22.69 -4.81
CA VAL A 1055 16.31 -21.40 -4.50
C VAL A 1055 15.44 -20.25 -5.02
N GLU A 1056 15.20 -19.27 -4.17
CA GLU A 1056 14.48 -18.06 -4.54
C GLU A 1056 15.39 -17.14 -5.35
N VAL A 1057 15.09 -17.04 -6.64
CA VAL A 1057 15.70 -16.11 -7.60
C VAL A 1057 14.84 -14.88 -7.79
#